data_AF-A0A413DZH6-F1
#
_entry.id   AF-A0A413DZH6-F1
#
_cell.length_a   1.000
_cell.length_b   1.000
_cell.length_c   1.000
_cell.angle_alpha   90.00
_cell.angle_beta   90.00
_cell.angle_gamma   90.00
#
_symmetry.space_group_name_H-M   'P 1'
#
loop_
_entity.id
_entity.type
_entity.pdbx_description
1 polymer ?
#
loop_
_entity_poly.entity_id
_entity_poly.type
_entity_poly.pdbx_seq_one_letter_code
_entity_poly.pdbx_strand_id
1 'polypeptide(L)'
;MNQKYRHFHRMFDCMMQCLSNTNSWGDALRRRSWRDLLGDVMRHIKCACTLLQAGCLLGLLLALSIGLNSGSTAFADTSSIGLSAEDAEHAEDAAGSVSDSLSSDIAQEGESSDESLDSASEDSTEDVDLTKYATLDAGTYFLTSTLSGHRVLDVTSGSVSAGAAIQLYGRHETAAQQFVLVDLGGRQYAFKNIKSGLFLCYPNDASHFSDHPRLTQNTGDDGVWGFAWHARQVGGGFVFSPVADDDFAIDIAGASDSNGTEIRLYQSNESVAQTFTLEKPKATILAELAAAHASDFADGTYYIRSAKSSWQALDVAGGSRSSGANVQIYALNATAAQTWNISHDQNGFVTLTNSGSGLVLDVSGGSAQSGTNVQQYASNGSAAQKWIAVKDGDSIKLVSALDPSICLDIAGGNTSSGTNVRTWSDNGTIAQRWTFFNLDVQREQLDALAQQNAGNIADGRYVLALGVGGAKVLDVNGGSKANGGNVQSYVSNMTAAQQWDISHDELGYLIIKNVSSGKVLNIAGGSCTLGTNIQQYSSNGSRAQRWIAVPSVPGGSFRLQSAVLPDLVLDVAGGSSSNGANIQTYVSNGTAAQNVRFVSAVPNVAPSDDLGLDGWFTISLASDSSHVFDISGGSSSNGANVQTYAANGTFAQVFKFVYEHGYYRIVNAQSGKALDVYGGNVCPGTNVHQWSGDGNNVNQLFSIIRNDDGSYTATNKATGLVLSVANSNVYGDIPSDSASQHLAFTKLTSLLPEGYFTISNSASSSAVLDIASGSASDGANVQLYGSNKSIAQKWKVAKVADRDNTYTVESLVSGKVLMADEDGNVCVRSFDNGDAQLWTAQIDKGGINFVNVATGKVLDAAGGSTSNGTNIRLYDSNGTLAQSFKLSACSLVDSGTYVIAAASNRSKVLDVASGSRSNGANVQLWSSNDSGAQKWNINVNSDGTISIQNCRSKKYLDVLNAQGASGANVQQWQGNGSSAQRWRVDYVNGGSFVIRSALNDSLVLDVNGGALNDGANIQIYAANGSDAQGFYFAQTSYTPEAVDLAVPVYNQYSVGLPNGCESAALTNVLNYYGFGVGPCEMADRWIPRSSWDFVWCFWGDPHSPNNGNEICAPGLNKAANNFLASSGSNLRSYDVSGTSLYDLCNYLDDGHPVIIWTTVHQGNVGYIYARQGGYFACVNSHTVVLKGYNPQTNKVMISDTIDGYTTYDRDWIAWVYQQRGAQAIVIK
;
A
#
# COMPACT_ATOMS: atom_id res chain seq x y z
N MET A 1 -4.81 -51.68 0.21
CA MET A 1 -6.23 -51.27 0.42
C MET A 1 -6.83 -50.93 -0.94
N ASN A 2 -8.03 -51.43 -1.28
CA ASN A 2 -8.56 -51.26 -2.65
C ASN A 2 -10.10 -51.33 -2.70
N GLN A 3 -10.80 -50.21 -2.43
CA GLN A 3 -12.24 -50.05 -2.77
C GLN A 3 -12.83 -48.62 -2.66
N LYS A 4 -12.23 -47.68 -1.90
CA LYS A 4 -12.87 -46.37 -1.59
C LYS A 4 -12.75 -45.23 -2.63
N TYR A 5 -12.05 -45.41 -3.76
CA TYR A 5 -11.83 -44.33 -4.75
C TYR A 5 -12.89 -44.21 -5.88
N ARG A 6 -13.92 -45.08 -5.92
CA ARG A 6 -14.88 -45.16 -7.05
C ARG A 6 -16.19 -44.35 -6.90
N HIS A 7 -16.22 -43.31 -6.07
CA HIS A 7 -17.42 -42.45 -5.94
C HIS A 7 -17.21 -40.97 -6.30
N PHE A 8 -16.03 -40.39 -6.09
CA PHE A 8 -15.84 -38.95 -6.32
C PHE A 8 -15.87 -38.56 -7.81
N HIS A 9 -15.33 -39.39 -8.70
CA HIS A 9 -15.30 -39.11 -10.15
C HIS A 9 -16.68 -38.99 -10.81
N ARG A 10 -17.74 -39.65 -10.28
CA ARG A 10 -19.05 -39.68 -10.94
C ARG A 10 -19.92 -38.44 -10.75
N MET A 11 -19.54 -37.52 -9.86
CA MET A 11 -20.26 -36.23 -9.73
C MET A 11 -19.70 -35.14 -10.66
N PHE A 12 -18.40 -35.16 -10.95
CA PHE A 12 -17.75 -34.08 -11.71
C PHE A 12 -18.11 -34.12 -13.21
N ASP A 13 -18.08 -35.31 -13.82
CA ASP A 13 -18.41 -35.51 -15.24
C ASP A 13 -19.84 -35.07 -15.58
N CYS A 14 -20.77 -35.20 -14.62
CA CYS A 14 -22.17 -34.84 -14.79
C CYS A 14 -22.39 -33.31 -14.86
N MET A 15 -21.55 -32.52 -14.17
CA MET A 15 -21.70 -31.06 -14.14
C MET A 15 -21.11 -30.37 -15.38
N MET A 16 -20.07 -30.95 -15.99
CA MET A 16 -19.46 -30.42 -17.22
C MET A 16 -20.31 -30.65 -18.48
N GLN A 17 -21.17 -31.67 -18.51
CA GLN A 17 -21.98 -31.99 -19.70
C GLN A 17 -23.18 -31.03 -19.94
N CYS A 18 -23.48 -30.12 -19.02
CA CYS A 18 -24.54 -29.11 -19.20
C CYS A 18 -24.08 -27.79 -19.84
N LEU A 19 -22.78 -27.56 -20.06
CA LEU A 19 -22.24 -26.27 -20.54
C LEU A 19 -21.64 -26.31 -21.96
N SER A 20 -21.75 -27.43 -22.67
CA SER A 20 -21.12 -27.63 -23.99
C SER A 20 -22.09 -28.07 -25.08
N ASN A 21 -23.20 -27.35 -25.31
CA ASN A 21 -24.03 -27.51 -26.52
C ASN A 21 -25.03 -26.37 -26.80
N THR A 22 -24.59 -25.31 -27.48
CA THR A 22 -25.40 -24.54 -28.46
C THR A 22 -24.48 -23.66 -29.30
N ASN A 23 -24.10 -24.12 -30.48
CA ASN A 23 -23.29 -23.36 -31.43
C ASN A 23 -24.05 -23.29 -32.77
N SER A 24 -24.55 -22.11 -33.17
CA SER A 24 -25.25 -21.99 -34.45
C SER A 24 -25.27 -20.58 -35.04
N TRP A 25 -24.42 -20.36 -36.05
CA TRP A 25 -24.53 -19.36 -37.13
C TRP A 25 -24.43 -17.88 -36.68
N GLY A 26 -23.89 -16.94 -37.47
CA GLY A 26 -23.38 -16.99 -38.84
C GLY A 26 -23.42 -15.57 -39.42
N ASP A 27 -22.42 -15.18 -40.22
CA ASP A 27 -22.18 -13.81 -40.69
C ASP A 27 -23.41 -12.97 -41.11
N ALA A 28 -23.52 -11.74 -40.59
CA ALA A 28 -23.19 -10.51 -41.36
C ALA A 28 -23.89 -9.24 -40.83
N LEU A 29 -23.12 -8.22 -40.42
CA LEU A 29 -23.23 -6.84 -40.95
C LEU A 29 -22.18 -5.88 -40.36
N ARG A 30 -21.55 -5.07 -41.21
CA ARG A 30 -20.73 -3.91 -40.80
C ARG A 30 -21.62 -2.67 -40.66
N ARG A 31 -21.40 -1.84 -39.62
CA ARG A 31 -21.06 -0.39 -39.70
C ARG A 31 -21.53 0.41 -38.46
N ARG A 32 -20.66 1.36 -38.06
CA ARG A 32 -20.95 2.68 -37.44
C ARG A 32 -21.50 2.75 -36.01
N SER A 33 -20.64 3.27 -35.12
CA SER A 33 -20.83 4.45 -34.23
C SER A 33 -22.11 4.56 -33.38
N TRP A 34 -22.14 5.02 -32.14
CA TRP A 34 -21.24 5.73 -31.20
C TRP A 34 -22.22 6.08 -30.04
N ARG A 35 -21.76 6.22 -28.79
CA ARG A 35 -22.50 6.90 -27.69
C ARG A 35 -23.82 6.26 -27.19
N ASP A 36 -24.24 6.78 -26.04
CA ASP A 36 -25.58 6.81 -25.45
C ASP A 36 -26.30 5.48 -25.17
N LEU A 37 -25.87 4.80 -24.09
CA LEU A 37 -26.77 3.95 -23.30
C LEU A 37 -26.36 3.86 -21.82
N LEU A 38 -26.58 4.97 -21.08
CA LEU A 38 -27.16 5.02 -19.73
C LEU A 38 -27.12 6.46 -19.20
N GLY A 39 -28.14 7.23 -19.56
CA GLY A 39 -28.52 8.50 -18.94
C GLY A 39 -30.02 8.47 -18.65
N ASP A 40 -30.46 9.39 -17.79
CA ASP A 40 -31.81 9.51 -17.20
C ASP A 40 -32.20 8.41 -16.17
N VAL A 41 -32.86 8.72 -15.04
CA VAL A 41 -33.42 10.02 -14.59
C VAL A 41 -32.87 10.43 -13.22
N MET A 42 -32.54 11.72 -13.05
CA MET A 42 -32.34 12.36 -11.75
C MET A 42 -33.46 13.36 -11.45
N ARG A 43 -34.16 13.18 -10.31
CA ARG A 43 -35.05 14.11 -9.56
C ARG A 43 -35.84 13.26 -8.53
N HIS A 44 -36.07 13.64 -7.27
CA HIS A 44 -35.77 14.88 -6.52
C HIS A 44 -35.70 14.52 -4.99
N ILE A 45 -35.51 15.39 -3.99
CA ILE A 45 -35.66 16.86 -3.88
C ILE A 45 -34.63 17.51 -2.92
N LYS A 46 -34.95 18.73 -2.47
CA LYS A 46 -34.29 19.70 -1.56
C LYS A 46 -34.15 19.22 -0.10
N CYS A 47 -33.37 19.82 0.80
CA CYS A 47 -32.74 21.17 0.89
C CYS A 47 -31.25 21.06 1.36
N ALA A 48 -30.28 21.83 0.83
CA ALA A 48 -29.84 23.17 1.28
C ALA A 48 -29.25 23.21 2.72
N CYS A 49 -28.10 23.83 3.06
CA CYS A 49 -27.04 24.58 2.34
C CYS A 49 -25.85 24.83 3.35
N THR A 50 -24.67 25.46 3.13
CA THR A 50 -24.00 26.22 2.02
C THR A 50 -22.48 26.39 2.33
N LEU A 51 -21.59 26.45 1.30
CA LEU A 51 -20.25 27.14 1.28
C LEU A 51 -19.12 26.63 2.23
N LEU A 52 -17.80 26.85 2.07
CA LEU A 52 -16.84 27.26 1.00
C LEU A 52 -15.48 26.64 1.43
N GLN A 53 -14.74 25.79 0.71
CA GLN A 53 -13.99 25.93 -0.56
C GLN A 53 -12.60 26.63 -0.48
N ALA A 54 -11.57 25.88 -0.94
CA ALA A 54 -10.32 26.30 -1.64
C ALA A 54 -9.02 26.73 -0.89
N GLY A 55 -7.91 26.11 -1.34
CA GLY A 55 -6.56 26.70 -1.43
C GLY A 55 -5.56 26.37 -0.32
N CYS A 56 -4.24 26.25 -0.58
CA CYS A 56 -3.54 26.01 -1.86
C CYS A 56 -2.09 25.47 -1.61
N LEU A 57 -1.30 25.27 -2.67
CA LEU A 57 0.00 24.57 -2.65
C LEU A 57 1.23 25.47 -2.38
N LEU A 58 2.27 24.84 -1.78
CA LEU A 58 3.73 25.12 -1.87
C LEU A 58 4.31 26.47 -1.38
N GLY A 59 5.45 26.36 -0.68
CA GLY A 59 6.39 27.45 -0.36
C GLY A 59 7.59 26.92 0.46
N LEU A 60 8.82 27.29 0.10
CA LEU A 60 10.05 26.70 0.64
C LEU A 60 11.19 27.73 0.63
N LEU A 61 11.90 27.95 1.76
CA LEU A 61 13.36 28.19 1.89
C LEU A 61 13.78 28.99 3.15
N LEU A 62 14.89 28.53 3.77
CA LEU A 62 15.96 29.27 4.46
C LEU A 62 15.73 30.11 5.74
N ALA A 63 16.15 29.51 6.86
CA ALA A 63 17.25 29.95 7.74
C ALA A 63 17.28 31.36 8.37
N LEU A 64 17.32 31.40 9.71
CA LEU A 64 18.58 31.63 10.45
C LEU A 64 18.49 31.23 11.94
N SER A 65 19.64 31.08 12.60
CA SER A 65 19.75 30.50 13.94
C SER A 65 19.85 31.55 15.04
N ILE A 66 19.04 31.41 16.09
CA ILE A 66 19.37 31.88 17.44
C ILE A 66 19.01 30.75 18.41
N GLY A 67 19.96 30.36 19.26
CA GLY A 67 19.71 29.55 20.44
C GLY A 67 20.22 30.28 21.67
N LEU A 68 19.57 30.06 22.82
CA LEU A 68 20.15 30.35 24.14
C LEU A 68 19.51 29.46 25.21
N ASN A 69 20.20 29.34 26.33
CA ASN A 69 19.94 28.38 27.41
C ASN A 69 19.20 29.03 28.59
N SER A 70 18.78 28.17 29.53
CA SER A 70 18.44 28.47 30.93
C SER A 70 17.12 29.21 31.23
N GLY A 71 16.55 28.94 32.41
CA GLY A 71 15.30 29.55 32.85
C GLY A 71 14.51 28.71 33.88
N SER A 72 15.13 28.30 34.98
CA SER A 72 14.37 27.76 36.13
C SER A 72 13.96 28.90 37.06
N THR A 73 12.68 28.97 37.46
CA THR A 73 12.21 29.09 38.87
C THR A 73 10.69 29.25 38.92
N ALA A 74 10.09 28.95 40.08
CA ALA A 74 8.64 28.99 40.30
C ALA A 74 8.20 30.20 41.13
N PHE A 75 6.92 30.56 41.00
CA PHE A 75 6.02 31.06 42.06
C PHE A 75 4.66 30.38 41.78
N ALA A 76 3.98 29.66 42.68
CA ALA A 76 3.42 30.04 44.00
C ALA A 76 2.15 30.93 43.88
N ASP A 77 1.17 30.90 44.78
CA ASP A 77 1.15 30.34 46.14
C ASP A 77 -0.28 30.09 46.70
N THR A 78 -0.38 29.55 47.93
CA THR A 78 -1.51 29.57 48.91
C THR A 78 -2.78 28.74 48.61
N SER A 79 -3.52 28.15 49.57
CA SER A 79 -3.42 28.05 51.06
C SER A 79 -4.44 26.98 51.57
N SER A 80 -4.36 26.34 52.75
CA SER A 80 -3.33 26.22 53.81
C SER A 80 -3.77 25.27 54.95
N ILE A 81 -2.82 24.52 55.57
CA ILE A 81 -2.70 24.18 57.02
C ILE A 81 -3.85 23.40 57.71
N GLY A 82 -3.65 22.45 58.63
CA GLY A 82 -2.45 21.93 59.34
C GLY A 82 -2.76 20.54 59.96
N LEU A 83 -1.83 19.67 60.42
CA LEU A 83 -0.58 19.75 61.22
C LEU A 83 -0.77 19.36 62.69
N SER A 84 -0.32 18.15 63.07
CA SER A 84 0.32 17.74 64.35
C SER A 84 0.35 16.21 64.48
N ALA A 85 1.31 15.52 65.12
CA ALA A 85 2.73 15.76 65.46
C ALA A 85 3.30 14.44 66.06
N GLU A 86 4.64 14.22 65.99
CA GLU A 86 5.54 13.58 67.00
C GLU A 86 5.17 12.19 67.63
N ASP A 87 6.08 11.29 68.06
CA ASP A 87 7.54 11.11 67.90
C ASP A 87 7.99 9.69 68.37
N ALA A 88 9.23 9.29 68.07
CA ALA A 88 10.05 8.23 68.72
C ALA A 88 9.57 6.74 68.61
N GLU A 89 10.38 5.68 68.86
CA GLU A 89 11.80 5.57 69.29
C GLU A 89 12.49 4.27 68.72
N HIS A 90 13.79 4.06 69.00
CA HIS A 90 14.66 2.99 68.47
C HIS A 90 15.13 1.95 69.53
N ALA A 91 15.23 0.66 69.14
CA ALA A 91 16.20 -0.36 69.60
C ALA A 91 15.99 -1.64 68.75
N GLU A 92 16.94 -2.29 68.05
CA GLU A 92 18.31 -2.78 68.36
C GLU A 92 18.40 -4.16 69.07
N ASP A 93 18.46 -5.20 68.23
CA ASP A 93 19.53 -6.22 68.13
C ASP A 93 19.68 -7.44 69.08
N ALA A 94 20.35 -8.45 68.49
CA ALA A 94 20.92 -9.70 69.03
C ALA A 94 19.98 -10.87 69.47
N ALA A 95 20.39 -12.15 69.43
CA ALA A 95 21.11 -12.96 68.41
C ALA A 95 21.30 -14.42 68.91
N GLY A 96 21.20 -15.41 67.99
CA GLY A 96 21.66 -16.80 68.20
C GLY A 96 20.65 -17.79 68.83
N SER A 97 20.79 -19.12 68.67
CA SER A 97 21.68 -19.85 67.76
C SER A 97 21.25 -21.32 67.51
N VAL A 98 21.24 -21.70 66.22
CA VAL A 98 21.53 -23.02 65.60
C VAL A 98 21.88 -24.21 66.53
N SER A 99 21.20 -25.37 66.38
CA SER A 99 21.84 -26.62 65.87
C SER A 99 20.91 -27.85 65.81
N ASP A 100 21.20 -28.72 64.83
CA ASP A 100 20.58 -30.02 64.52
C ASP A 100 20.51 -31.07 65.66
N SER A 101 19.60 -32.03 65.54
CA SER A 101 19.98 -33.43 65.24
C SER A 101 18.77 -34.33 64.89
N LEU A 102 19.05 -35.47 64.26
CA LEU A 102 18.09 -36.43 63.68
C LEU A 102 18.01 -37.72 64.50
N SER A 103 16.94 -38.51 64.27
CA SER A 103 16.78 -39.95 64.61
C SER A 103 16.82 -40.34 66.10
N SER A 104 16.22 -41.45 66.55
CA SER A 104 15.12 -42.30 66.06
C SER A 104 14.64 -43.16 67.25
N ASP A 105 13.96 -44.29 66.98
CA ASP A 105 13.69 -45.42 67.91
C ASP A 105 12.44 -45.26 68.80
N ILE A 106 11.68 -46.33 69.12
CA ILE A 106 11.66 -47.71 68.61
C ILE A 106 10.21 -48.22 68.62
N ALA A 107 9.90 -49.28 67.87
CA ALA A 107 8.55 -49.83 67.73
C ALA A 107 8.35 -51.17 68.49
N GLN A 108 7.09 -51.63 68.43
CA GLN A 108 6.56 -53.00 68.64
C GLN A 108 6.09 -53.45 70.04
N GLU A 109 4.87 -54.00 69.98
CA GLU A 109 4.33 -55.15 70.74
C GLU A 109 4.11 -55.01 72.26
N GLY A 110 3.07 -55.63 72.84
CA GLY A 110 2.01 -56.43 72.22
C GLY A 110 1.11 -57.14 73.24
N GLU A 111 0.13 -57.89 72.74
CA GLU A 111 -0.82 -58.75 73.47
C GLU A 111 -1.83 -58.04 74.41
N SER A 112 -2.81 -58.82 74.89
CA SER A 112 -4.12 -58.35 75.35
C SER A 112 -4.71 -59.21 76.47
N SER A 113 -5.30 -58.59 77.49
CA SER A 113 -6.21 -59.28 78.42
C SER A 113 -7.22 -58.33 79.09
N ASP A 114 -8.47 -58.76 79.05
CA ASP A 114 -9.75 -58.16 79.49
C ASP A 114 -9.89 -57.53 80.90
N GLU A 115 -10.99 -56.78 81.04
CA GLU A 115 -11.72 -56.35 82.27
C GLU A 115 -10.93 -55.56 83.36
N SER A 116 -11.44 -54.47 83.96
CA SER A 116 -12.84 -54.09 84.23
C SER A 116 -13.11 -52.57 84.38
N LEU A 117 -14.40 -52.24 84.22
CA LEU A 117 -15.14 -50.97 84.43
C LEU A 117 -14.66 -50.02 85.57
N ASP A 118 -14.76 -48.69 85.38
CA ASP A 118 -15.97 -47.90 85.71
C ASP A 118 -15.86 -46.40 85.25
N SER A 119 -16.91 -45.59 85.52
CA SER A 119 -17.10 -44.14 85.36
C SER A 119 -17.29 -43.60 83.93
N ALA A 120 -18.51 -43.80 83.45
CA ALA A 120 -19.12 -43.28 82.24
C ALA A 120 -19.15 -41.73 82.08
N SER A 121 -19.30 -41.30 80.82
CA SER A 121 -20.30 -40.28 80.46
C SER A 121 -20.90 -40.63 79.09
N GLU A 122 -22.18 -40.97 79.06
CA GLU A 122 -22.93 -41.27 77.83
C GLU A 122 -23.35 -39.97 77.13
N ASP A 123 -23.30 -39.96 75.80
CA ASP A 123 -24.45 -39.49 75.01
C ASP A 123 -24.54 -40.34 73.74
N SER A 124 -25.75 -40.79 73.41
CA SER A 124 -26.02 -41.72 72.32
C SER A 124 -27.18 -41.20 71.50
N THR A 125 -26.87 -40.46 70.44
CA THR A 125 -27.87 -40.06 69.45
C THR A 125 -28.33 -41.28 68.66
N GLU A 126 -29.47 -41.87 69.04
CA GLU A 126 -30.17 -42.84 68.20
C GLU A 126 -30.49 -42.20 66.83
N ASP A 127 -30.39 -43.00 65.75
CA ASP A 127 -30.80 -42.57 64.42
C ASP A 127 -32.29 -42.22 64.40
N VAL A 128 -32.60 -40.93 64.34
CA VAL A 128 -33.96 -40.44 64.11
C VAL A 128 -34.34 -40.76 62.67
N ASP A 129 -35.07 -41.85 62.49
CA ASP A 129 -35.65 -42.28 61.21
C ASP A 129 -36.58 -41.20 60.63
N LEU A 130 -36.00 -40.32 59.79
CA LEU A 130 -36.69 -39.20 59.16
C LEU A 130 -37.73 -39.63 58.12
N THR A 131 -37.83 -40.92 57.75
CA THR A 131 -38.85 -41.39 56.80
C THR A 131 -40.27 -41.30 57.37
N LYS A 132 -40.40 -41.26 58.71
CA LYS A 132 -41.68 -41.11 59.43
C LYS A 132 -42.37 -39.76 59.25
N TYR A 133 -41.65 -38.71 58.81
CA TYR A 133 -42.21 -37.38 58.57
C TYR A 133 -42.77 -37.20 57.15
N ALA A 134 -43.23 -38.28 56.51
CA ALA A 134 -43.65 -38.26 55.11
C ALA A 134 -44.99 -37.54 54.87
N THR A 135 -45.94 -37.66 55.80
CA THR A 135 -47.35 -37.27 55.66
C THR A 135 -47.97 -36.83 56.99
N LEU A 136 -49.03 -36.03 56.95
CA LEU A 136 -49.93 -35.79 58.08
C LEU A 136 -51.17 -36.72 57.99
N ASP A 137 -51.58 -37.29 59.12
CA ASP A 137 -52.78 -38.14 59.19
C ASP A 137 -54.08 -37.33 59.10
N ALA A 138 -55.08 -37.84 58.38
CA ALA A 138 -56.40 -37.20 58.28
C ALA A 138 -57.20 -37.38 59.59
N GLY A 139 -57.66 -36.26 60.16
CA GLY A 139 -58.28 -36.26 61.50
C GLY A 139 -58.99 -34.95 61.86
N THR A 140 -59.63 -34.94 63.04
CA THR A 140 -60.23 -33.72 63.62
C THR A 140 -59.31 -33.15 64.69
N TYR A 141 -58.94 -31.88 64.54
CA TYR A 141 -57.97 -31.18 65.37
C TYR A 141 -58.55 -29.92 66.00
N PHE A 142 -58.08 -29.59 67.21
CA PHE A 142 -58.19 -28.26 67.80
C PHE A 142 -56.89 -27.51 67.53
N LEU A 143 -56.96 -26.36 66.87
CA LEU A 143 -55.79 -25.51 66.64
C LEU A 143 -55.58 -24.63 67.88
N THR A 144 -54.62 -24.98 68.74
CA THR A 144 -54.38 -24.35 70.05
C THR A 144 -53.27 -23.29 70.00
N SER A 145 -53.46 -22.16 70.68
CA SER A 145 -52.40 -21.17 70.96
C SER A 145 -51.69 -21.50 72.28
N THR A 146 -50.36 -21.45 72.28
CA THR A 146 -49.49 -21.78 73.42
C THR A 146 -49.40 -20.66 74.47
N LEU A 147 -49.53 -19.40 74.05
CA LEU A 147 -49.23 -18.22 74.90
C LEU A 147 -50.36 -17.80 75.86
N SER A 148 -51.57 -18.35 75.74
CA SER A 148 -52.78 -17.75 76.34
C SER A 148 -53.65 -18.71 77.17
N GLY A 149 -53.07 -19.79 77.71
CA GLY A 149 -53.73 -20.66 78.69
C GLY A 149 -54.79 -21.58 78.07
N HIS A 150 -54.39 -22.43 77.11
CA HIS A 150 -55.24 -23.42 76.43
C HIS A 150 -56.43 -22.82 75.65
N ARG A 151 -56.24 -21.66 75.03
CA ARG A 151 -57.16 -21.12 74.02
C ARG A 151 -56.99 -21.79 72.66
N VAL A 152 -58.07 -21.79 71.89
CA VAL A 152 -58.18 -22.40 70.56
C VAL A 152 -58.65 -21.37 69.54
N LEU A 153 -58.33 -21.60 68.26
CA LEU A 153 -58.99 -20.91 67.15
C LEU A 153 -60.48 -21.25 67.18
N ASP A 154 -61.30 -20.21 67.12
CA ASP A 154 -62.76 -20.25 67.19
C ASP A 154 -63.30 -19.35 66.07
N VAL A 155 -64.29 -19.81 65.29
CA VAL A 155 -64.97 -18.92 64.35
C VAL A 155 -65.76 -17.90 65.15
N THR A 156 -65.56 -16.60 64.94
CA THR A 156 -66.17 -15.56 65.78
C THR A 156 -67.70 -15.67 65.80
N SER A 157 -68.28 -15.68 67.01
CA SER A 157 -69.70 -15.98 67.29
C SER A 157 -70.20 -17.33 66.76
N GLY A 158 -69.28 -18.23 66.38
CA GLY A 158 -69.55 -19.48 65.69
C GLY A 158 -70.30 -19.31 64.37
N SER A 159 -69.96 -18.29 63.59
CA SER A 159 -70.59 -17.98 62.29
C SER A 159 -70.43 -19.12 61.26
N VAL A 160 -71.34 -19.19 60.30
CA VAL A 160 -71.33 -20.15 59.18
C VAL A 160 -71.32 -19.50 57.79
N SER A 161 -71.17 -18.17 57.75
CA SER A 161 -71.12 -17.39 56.51
C SER A 161 -69.72 -17.35 55.92
N ALA A 162 -69.60 -17.32 54.59
CA ALA A 162 -68.32 -17.05 53.93
C ALA A 162 -67.79 -15.64 54.30
N GLY A 163 -66.49 -15.52 54.51
CA GLY A 163 -65.85 -14.33 55.07
C GLY A 163 -65.92 -14.23 56.61
N ALA A 164 -66.39 -15.27 57.32
CA ALA A 164 -66.40 -15.27 58.78
C ALA A 164 -64.98 -15.22 59.36
N ALA A 165 -64.74 -14.29 60.28
CA ALA A 165 -63.46 -14.10 60.97
C ALA A 165 -63.18 -15.21 62.01
N ILE A 166 -61.89 -15.40 62.29
CA ILE A 166 -61.37 -16.27 63.35
C ILE A 166 -60.89 -15.44 64.54
N GLN A 167 -61.07 -15.95 65.76
CA GLN A 167 -60.58 -15.38 67.02
C GLN A 167 -59.89 -16.46 67.87
N LEU A 168 -59.10 -16.05 68.88
CA LEU A 168 -58.64 -16.94 69.95
C LEU A 168 -59.62 -16.93 71.13
N TYR A 169 -60.30 -18.05 71.38
CA TYR A 169 -61.31 -18.17 72.42
C TYR A 169 -61.02 -19.32 73.40
N GLY A 170 -61.73 -19.36 74.53
CA GLY A 170 -61.63 -20.47 75.48
C GLY A 170 -62.04 -21.79 74.83
N ARG A 171 -61.29 -22.88 75.11
CA ARG A 171 -61.67 -24.22 74.65
C ARG A 171 -62.96 -24.66 75.36
N HIS A 172 -64.03 -24.71 74.60
CA HIS A 172 -65.36 -25.17 75.01
C HIS A 172 -65.85 -26.35 74.16
N GLU A 173 -64.91 -26.95 73.40
CA GLU A 173 -65.06 -28.13 72.55
C GLU A 173 -66.15 -28.03 71.47
N THR A 174 -66.65 -26.82 71.19
CA THR A 174 -67.71 -26.62 70.20
C THR A 174 -67.20 -26.91 68.79
N ALA A 175 -68.11 -27.28 67.88
CA ALA A 175 -67.78 -27.47 66.47
C ALA A 175 -67.18 -26.22 65.78
N ALA A 176 -67.32 -25.01 66.35
CA ALA A 176 -66.68 -23.80 65.84
C ALA A 176 -65.15 -23.79 66.09
N GLN A 177 -64.67 -24.66 66.96
CA GLN A 177 -63.27 -24.75 67.42
C GLN A 177 -62.54 -25.99 66.87
N GLN A 178 -63.26 -26.83 66.12
CA GLN A 178 -62.76 -28.08 65.57
C GLN A 178 -62.56 -27.95 64.06
N PHE A 179 -61.43 -28.42 63.56
CA PHE A 179 -61.05 -28.37 62.15
C PHE A 179 -60.65 -29.77 61.68
N VAL A 180 -61.27 -30.25 60.60
CA VAL A 180 -60.86 -31.48 59.91
C VAL A 180 -59.67 -31.16 59.01
N LEU A 181 -58.60 -31.94 59.14
CA LEU A 181 -57.54 -31.99 58.14
C LEU A 181 -57.97 -32.92 57.00
N VAL A 182 -57.99 -32.40 55.78
CA VAL A 182 -58.31 -33.11 54.56
C VAL A 182 -57.00 -33.32 53.78
N ASP A 183 -56.64 -34.57 53.53
CA ASP A 183 -55.58 -34.94 52.57
C ASP A 183 -56.15 -34.83 51.15
N LEU A 184 -55.42 -34.17 50.26
CA LEU A 184 -55.76 -33.95 48.86
C LEU A 184 -54.90 -34.80 47.90
N GLY A 185 -53.98 -35.60 48.44
CA GLY A 185 -52.98 -36.36 47.70
C GLY A 185 -51.75 -35.52 47.37
N GLY A 186 -50.68 -36.16 46.88
CA GLY A 186 -49.47 -35.43 46.43
C GLY A 186 -48.75 -34.63 47.53
N ARG A 187 -48.96 -34.96 48.81
CA ARG A 187 -48.48 -34.22 50.00
C ARG A 187 -49.15 -32.84 50.18
N GLN A 188 -50.36 -32.68 49.65
CA GLN A 188 -51.19 -31.48 49.77
C GLN A 188 -52.36 -31.68 50.75
N TYR A 189 -52.64 -30.66 51.56
CA TYR A 189 -53.58 -30.72 52.68
C TYR A 189 -54.48 -29.48 52.78
N ALA A 190 -55.63 -29.57 53.44
CA ALA A 190 -56.52 -28.43 53.70
C ALA A 190 -57.24 -28.52 55.06
N PHE A 191 -57.44 -27.38 55.74
CA PHE A 191 -58.14 -27.32 57.04
C PHE A 191 -59.58 -26.80 56.89
N LYS A 192 -60.56 -27.61 57.34
CA LYS A 192 -62.00 -27.35 57.22
C LYS A 192 -62.70 -27.27 58.58
N ASN A 193 -63.30 -26.15 58.93
CA ASN A 193 -64.03 -26.00 60.20
C ASN A 193 -65.31 -26.84 60.24
N ILE A 194 -65.57 -27.52 61.36
CA ILE A 194 -66.69 -28.48 61.47
C ILE A 194 -68.06 -27.78 61.55
N LYS A 195 -68.19 -26.63 62.23
CA LYS A 195 -69.49 -25.96 62.37
C LYS A 195 -69.94 -25.27 61.08
N SER A 196 -69.03 -24.63 60.37
CA SER A 196 -69.33 -23.87 59.15
C SER A 196 -69.21 -24.70 57.88
N GLY A 197 -68.42 -25.78 57.89
CA GLY A 197 -68.07 -26.55 56.69
C GLY A 197 -67.16 -25.79 55.72
N LEU A 198 -66.59 -24.66 56.16
CA LEU A 198 -65.76 -23.75 55.37
C LEU A 198 -64.26 -24.00 55.62
N PHE A 199 -63.42 -23.65 54.63
CA PHE A 199 -61.97 -23.83 54.66
C PHE A 199 -61.23 -22.54 55.06
N LEU A 200 -60.05 -22.71 55.66
CA LEU A 200 -59.17 -21.63 56.15
C LEU A 200 -58.33 -21.03 55.00
N CYS A 201 -58.25 -19.68 54.93
CA CYS A 201 -57.59 -18.95 53.84
C CYS A 201 -57.08 -17.56 54.30
N TYR A 202 -56.00 -17.04 53.66
CA TYR A 202 -55.39 -15.73 53.94
C TYR A 202 -54.66 -15.15 52.70
N PRO A 203 -54.55 -13.81 52.51
CA PRO A 203 -53.84 -13.19 51.38
C PRO A 203 -52.47 -12.53 51.70
N ASN A 204 -51.46 -12.93 50.93
CA ASN A 204 -50.16 -12.33 50.56
C ASN A 204 -49.53 -11.16 51.37
N ASP A 205 -48.28 -11.37 51.84
CA ASP A 205 -47.07 -10.78 51.24
C ASP A 205 -45.86 -11.72 51.50
N ALA A 206 -44.73 -11.57 50.79
CA ALA A 206 -43.63 -12.55 50.81
C ALA A 206 -42.22 -11.94 50.73
N SER A 207 -41.49 -11.94 51.87
CA SER A 207 -40.02 -11.80 51.90
C SER A 207 -39.41 -12.41 53.18
N HIS A 208 -38.17 -12.90 53.08
CA HIS A 208 -37.31 -13.47 54.16
C HIS A 208 -37.73 -14.83 54.77
N PHE A 209 -36.93 -15.90 54.54
CA PHE A 209 -37.11 -17.22 55.18
C PHE A 209 -35.79 -18.01 55.35
N SER A 210 -35.65 -18.70 56.49
CA SER A 210 -34.69 -19.79 56.78
C SER A 210 -35.18 -20.52 58.05
N ASP A 211 -34.95 -21.82 58.32
CA ASP A 211 -34.29 -22.86 57.52
C ASP A 211 -34.89 -24.28 57.72
N HIS A 212 -35.88 -24.43 58.63
CA HIS A 212 -36.48 -25.70 59.06
C HIS A 212 -37.66 -26.15 58.16
N PRO A 213 -38.10 -27.43 58.24
CA PRO A 213 -39.21 -27.96 57.42
C PRO A 213 -40.53 -27.20 57.62
N ARG A 214 -41.29 -27.07 56.53
CA ARG A 214 -42.36 -26.06 56.37
C ARG A 214 -43.68 -26.67 55.93
N LEU A 215 -44.76 -26.03 56.35
CA LEU A 215 -46.08 -26.13 55.71
C LEU A 215 -46.38 -24.81 54.96
N THR A 216 -46.65 -24.86 53.65
CA THR A 216 -46.79 -23.65 52.79
C THR A 216 -48.01 -23.69 51.87
N GLN A 217 -48.73 -22.58 51.74
CA GLN A 217 -49.93 -22.46 50.88
C GLN A 217 -49.63 -21.75 49.55
N ASN A 218 -50.21 -22.24 48.46
CA ASN A 218 -49.96 -21.79 47.09
C ASN A 218 -51.05 -20.78 46.65
N THR A 219 -50.68 -19.60 46.15
CA THR A 219 -51.62 -18.45 46.08
C THR A 219 -52.26 -18.19 44.71
N GLY A 220 -52.12 -19.10 43.74
CA GLY A 220 -52.93 -19.10 42.50
C GLY A 220 -52.25 -18.51 41.28
N ASP A 221 -51.67 -17.31 41.40
CA ASP A 221 -50.99 -16.61 40.31
C ASP A 221 -49.46 -16.63 40.47
N ASP A 222 -48.76 -16.69 39.33
CA ASP A 222 -47.34 -16.40 39.10
C ASP A 222 -46.27 -17.07 39.99
N GLY A 223 -46.64 -18.10 40.77
CA GLY A 223 -45.69 -18.94 41.50
C GLY A 223 -45.13 -18.33 42.79
N VAL A 224 -45.81 -17.34 43.36
CA VAL A 224 -45.54 -16.81 44.71
C VAL A 224 -46.13 -17.75 45.76
N TRP A 225 -45.47 -17.86 46.93
CA TRP A 225 -45.83 -18.79 48.01
C TRP A 225 -46.20 -17.99 49.27
N GLY A 226 -47.28 -18.39 49.94
CA GLY A 226 -47.73 -17.77 51.20
C GLY A 226 -47.02 -18.32 52.44
N PHE A 227 -47.01 -17.51 53.50
CA PHE A 227 -46.47 -17.75 54.86
C PHE A 227 -46.10 -19.21 55.20
N ALA A 228 -44.82 -19.41 55.52
CA ALA A 228 -44.30 -20.67 56.05
C ALA A 228 -44.48 -20.79 57.58
N TRP A 229 -44.73 -22.02 58.04
CA TRP A 229 -44.88 -22.38 59.46
C TRP A 229 -43.92 -23.52 59.84
N HIS A 230 -43.25 -23.40 60.98
CA HIS A 230 -42.59 -24.52 61.65
C HIS A 230 -43.67 -25.50 62.16
N ALA A 231 -43.42 -26.81 62.05
CA ALA A 231 -44.27 -27.85 62.61
C ALA A 231 -43.46 -28.70 63.61
N ARG A 232 -43.76 -28.59 64.91
CA ARG A 232 -43.05 -29.31 65.98
C ARG A 232 -43.99 -30.24 66.75
N GLN A 233 -43.58 -31.49 66.96
CA GLN A 233 -44.37 -32.45 67.72
C GLN A 233 -44.25 -32.18 69.23
N VAL A 234 -45.37 -32.15 69.94
CA VAL A 234 -45.44 -31.94 71.39
C VAL A 234 -46.40 -32.96 71.99
N GLY A 235 -45.85 -34.10 72.43
CA GLY A 235 -46.64 -35.26 72.86
C GLY A 235 -47.39 -35.93 71.71
N GLY A 236 -48.65 -36.30 71.94
CA GLY A 236 -49.52 -36.95 70.97
C GLY A 236 -50.15 -36.02 69.91
N GLY A 237 -49.48 -34.93 69.54
CA GLY A 237 -49.98 -33.94 68.59
C GLY A 237 -48.92 -32.93 68.13
N PHE A 238 -49.32 -32.04 67.23
CA PHE A 238 -48.43 -31.05 66.60
C PHE A 238 -48.76 -29.63 67.03
N VAL A 239 -47.71 -28.81 67.15
CA VAL A 239 -47.77 -27.36 67.36
C VAL A 239 -47.18 -26.67 66.13
N PHE A 240 -47.81 -25.58 65.69
CA PHE A 240 -47.38 -24.81 64.53
C PHE A 240 -47.04 -23.36 64.95
N SER A 241 -45.87 -22.86 64.56
CA SER A 241 -45.38 -21.49 64.85
C SER A 241 -44.87 -20.79 63.59
N PRO A 242 -44.87 -19.44 63.52
CA PRO A 242 -44.27 -18.71 62.40
C PRO A 242 -42.75 -18.86 62.39
N VAL A 243 -42.14 -18.85 61.21
CA VAL A 243 -40.68 -19.03 61.02
C VAL A 243 -39.82 -17.90 61.62
N ALA A 244 -40.42 -16.73 61.91
CA ALA A 244 -39.68 -15.53 62.32
C ALA A 244 -39.28 -15.46 63.81
N ASP A 245 -40.02 -16.14 64.70
CA ASP A 245 -39.75 -16.17 66.15
C ASP A 245 -40.50 -17.36 66.78
N ASP A 246 -39.77 -18.28 67.42
CA ASP A 246 -40.33 -19.52 68.00
C ASP A 246 -41.08 -19.31 69.33
N ASP A 247 -40.99 -18.11 69.94
CA ASP A 247 -41.78 -17.73 71.12
C ASP A 247 -43.16 -17.15 70.75
N PHE A 248 -43.44 -16.86 69.46
CA PHE A 248 -44.73 -16.33 69.01
C PHE A 248 -45.65 -17.38 68.38
N ALA A 249 -46.96 -17.26 68.64
CA ALA A 249 -48.01 -18.06 68.02
C ALA A 249 -49.19 -17.15 67.63
N ILE A 250 -49.79 -17.40 66.45
CA ILE A 250 -50.91 -16.68 65.80
C ILE A 250 -51.39 -15.44 66.57
N ASP A 251 -50.90 -14.27 66.16
CA ASP A 251 -51.45 -13.00 66.59
C ASP A 251 -52.65 -12.61 65.70
N ILE A 252 -53.73 -12.17 66.35
CA ILE A 252 -54.93 -11.60 65.72
C ILE A 252 -55.26 -10.32 66.50
N ALA A 253 -54.41 -9.30 66.32
CA ALA A 253 -54.42 -8.08 67.11
C ALA A 253 -55.41 -7.02 66.58
N GLY A 254 -56.67 -7.15 66.97
CA GLY A 254 -57.64 -6.06 66.92
C GLY A 254 -58.67 -6.17 68.05
N ALA A 255 -58.77 -5.29 69.04
CA ALA A 255 -57.97 -4.10 69.37
C ALA A 255 -57.91 -2.95 68.33
N SER A 256 -58.69 -3.08 67.23
CA SER A 256 -58.80 -2.19 66.08
C SER A 256 -57.53 -1.91 65.27
N ASP A 257 -57.58 -2.27 64.00
CA ASP A 257 -56.61 -1.95 62.95
C ASP A 257 -57.13 -0.82 62.05
N SER A 258 -56.21 -0.01 61.51
CA SER A 258 -56.52 0.94 60.45
C SER A 258 -56.07 0.38 59.09
N ASN A 259 -56.86 -0.55 58.53
CA ASN A 259 -56.72 -1.21 57.22
C ASN A 259 -55.36 -1.91 56.96
N GLY A 260 -55.21 -3.24 57.03
CA GLY A 260 -56.13 -4.26 57.57
C GLY A 260 -56.46 -5.43 56.63
N THR A 261 -56.37 -6.67 57.14
CA THR A 261 -57.08 -7.89 56.69
C THR A 261 -56.95 -8.98 57.76
N GLU A 262 -58.04 -9.69 58.08
CA GLU A 262 -58.11 -10.72 59.11
C GLU A 262 -58.14 -12.15 58.52
N ILE A 263 -57.76 -13.16 59.32
CA ILE A 263 -57.94 -14.58 58.99
C ILE A 263 -59.43 -14.93 58.89
N ARG A 264 -59.85 -15.56 57.77
CA ARG A 264 -61.27 -15.80 57.45
C ARG A 264 -61.53 -17.19 56.85
N LEU A 265 -62.79 -17.62 56.90
CA LEU A 265 -63.27 -18.87 56.30
C LEU A 265 -64.11 -18.68 55.03
N TYR A 266 -63.90 -19.52 54.02
CA TYR A 266 -64.62 -19.49 52.74
C TYR A 266 -65.12 -20.87 52.30
N GLN A 267 -66.08 -20.91 51.36
CA GLN A 267 -66.55 -22.18 50.79
C GLN A 267 -65.44 -22.85 49.97
N SER A 268 -65.50 -24.18 49.86
CA SER A 268 -64.64 -24.97 48.97
C SER A 268 -64.72 -24.42 47.55
N ASN A 269 -63.60 -23.99 46.99
CA ASN A 269 -63.54 -23.46 45.62
C ASN A 269 -62.48 -24.15 44.74
N GLU A 270 -61.82 -25.18 45.27
CA GLU A 270 -60.75 -25.96 44.61
C GLU A 270 -59.54 -25.12 44.15
N SER A 271 -59.44 -23.86 44.61
CA SER A 271 -58.26 -23.03 44.38
C SER A 271 -57.11 -23.49 45.29
N VAL A 272 -55.89 -23.38 44.77
CA VAL A 272 -54.65 -23.66 45.52
C VAL A 272 -54.52 -22.83 46.80
N ALA A 273 -55.20 -21.67 46.89
CA ALA A 273 -55.29 -20.83 48.09
C ALA A 273 -56.14 -21.44 49.23
N GLN A 274 -56.52 -22.72 49.12
CA GLN A 274 -57.08 -23.55 50.20
C GLN A 274 -56.15 -24.73 50.57
N THR A 275 -54.97 -24.83 49.94
CA THR A 275 -54.11 -26.03 49.88
C THR A 275 -52.69 -25.78 50.37
N PHE A 276 -52.21 -26.62 51.29
CA PHE A 276 -50.91 -26.54 51.98
C PHE A 276 -50.00 -27.73 51.61
N THR A 277 -48.70 -27.51 51.40
CA THR A 277 -47.72 -28.55 50.98
C THR A 277 -46.58 -28.70 52.00
N LEU A 278 -45.93 -29.88 52.05
CA LEU A 278 -44.83 -30.22 52.98
C LEU A 278 -43.48 -30.40 52.25
N GLU A 279 -42.45 -29.65 52.65
CA GLU A 279 -41.12 -29.64 52.00
C GLU A 279 -40.06 -30.55 52.67
N LYS A 280 -39.04 -30.98 51.91
CA LYS A 280 -37.90 -31.78 52.42
C LYS A 280 -36.93 -30.92 53.26
N PRO A 281 -36.20 -31.49 54.24
CA PRO A 281 -35.09 -30.82 54.89
C PRO A 281 -33.96 -30.46 53.91
N LYS A 282 -33.44 -29.23 54.06
CA LYS A 282 -32.36 -28.64 53.27
C LYS A 282 -31.09 -29.51 53.19
N ALA A 283 -30.68 -30.10 54.31
CA ALA A 283 -29.53 -31.02 54.38
C ALA A 283 -29.74 -32.28 53.54
N THR A 284 -30.96 -32.84 53.51
CA THR A 284 -31.31 -33.99 52.68
C THR A 284 -31.27 -33.65 51.19
N ILE A 285 -31.78 -32.47 50.80
CA ILE A 285 -31.71 -31.98 49.41
C ILE A 285 -30.25 -31.85 48.96
N LEU A 286 -29.39 -31.27 49.80
CA LEU A 286 -27.97 -31.11 49.48
C LEU A 286 -27.23 -32.46 49.39
N ALA A 287 -27.52 -33.42 50.27
CA ALA A 287 -26.91 -34.76 50.22
C ALA A 287 -27.38 -35.56 48.99
N GLU A 288 -28.68 -35.52 48.66
CA GLU A 288 -29.21 -36.14 47.44
C GLU A 288 -28.59 -35.52 46.17
N LEU A 289 -28.45 -34.20 46.13
CA LEU A 289 -27.85 -33.48 45.00
C LEU A 289 -26.34 -33.76 44.88
N ALA A 290 -25.60 -33.80 45.99
CA ALA A 290 -24.18 -34.13 46.00
C ALA A 290 -23.93 -35.55 45.46
N ALA A 291 -24.67 -36.54 45.97
CA ALA A 291 -24.56 -37.93 45.52
C ALA A 291 -24.98 -38.12 44.05
N ALA A 292 -26.01 -37.41 43.58
CA ALA A 292 -26.50 -37.49 42.20
C ALA A 292 -25.50 -36.93 41.18
N HIS A 293 -24.71 -35.92 41.56
CA HIS A 293 -23.75 -35.24 40.67
C HIS A 293 -22.28 -35.62 40.94
N ALA A 294 -22.00 -36.57 41.83
CA ALA A 294 -20.64 -37.02 42.18
C ALA A 294 -19.81 -37.63 41.00
N SER A 295 -20.42 -37.85 39.83
CA SER A 295 -19.77 -38.34 38.61
C SER A 295 -19.83 -37.36 37.43
N ASP A 296 -20.44 -36.18 37.60
CA ASP A 296 -20.51 -35.13 36.58
C ASP A 296 -19.16 -34.44 36.34
N PHE A 297 -18.30 -34.48 37.36
CA PHE A 297 -16.99 -33.86 37.41
C PHE A 297 -15.94 -34.84 37.98
N ALA A 298 -14.66 -34.62 37.69
CA ALA A 298 -13.58 -35.53 38.07
C ALA A 298 -12.46 -34.82 38.85
N ASP A 299 -11.83 -35.55 39.78
CA ASP A 299 -10.71 -35.04 40.58
C ASP A 299 -9.47 -34.73 39.72
N GLY A 300 -8.66 -33.76 40.16
CA GLY A 300 -7.41 -33.38 39.49
C GLY A 300 -7.07 -31.89 39.59
N THR A 301 -6.09 -31.45 38.78
CA THR A 301 -5.63 -30.06 38.72
C THR A 301 -6.28 -29.33 37.55
N TYR A 302 -7.02 -28.26 37.83
CA TYR A 302 -7.78 -27.50 36.83
C TYR A 302 -7.45 -26.02 36.84
N TYR A 303 -7.47 -25.36 35.68
CA TYR A 303 -7.81 -23.93 35.63
C TYR A 303 -9.29 -23.79 35.26
N ILE A 304 -9.98 -22.88 35.96
CA ILE A 304 -11.44 -22.75 35.91
C ILE A 304 -11.76 -21.43 35.21
N ARG A 305 -12.33 -21.48 33.99
CA ARG A 305 -12.71 -20.29 33.22
C ARG A 305 -14.19 -19.97 33.42
N SER A 306 -14.57 -18.70 33.33
CA SER A 306 -15.98 -18.31 33.24
C SER A 306 -16.59 -18.77 31.91
N ALA A 307 -17.77 -19.39 31.92
CA ALA A 307 -18.49 -19.68 30.69
C ALA A 307 -18.89 -18.38 29.94
N LYS A 308 -18.95 -17.24 30.64
CA LYS A 308 -19.23 -15.91 30.06
C LYS A 308 -18.01 -15.27 29.38
N SER A 309 -16.79 -15.74 29.66
CA SER A 309 -15.56 -15.26 28.99
C SER A 309 -14.44 -16.28 29.08
N SER A 310 -14.08 -16.87 27.94
CA SER A 310 -13.04 -17.91 27.79
C SER A 310 -11.60 -17.44 28.07
N TRP A 311 -11.41 -16.22 28.55
CA TRP A 311 -10.14 -15.61 28.94
C TRP A 311 -10.15 -14.99 30.34
N GLN A 312 -11.22 -15.20 31.12
CA GLN A 312 -11.30 -14.84 32.54
C GLN A 312 -11.39 -16.12 33.38
N ALA A 313 -10.53 -16.24 34.39
CA ALA A 313 -10.40 -17.43 35.22
C ALA A 313 -10.58 -17.12 36.71
N LEU A 314 -11.01 -18.13 37.48
CA LEU A 314 -11.15 -18.06 38.94
C LEU A 314 -9.77 -17.89 39.60
N ASP A 315 -9.58 -16.78 40.29
CA ASP A 315 -8.27 -16.23 40.65
C ASP A 315 -8.27 -15.78 42.13
N VAL A 316 -7.23 -16.14 42.87
CA VAL A 316 -6.99 -15.58 44.22
C VAL A 316 -6.33 -14.21 44.08
N ALA A 317 -6.98 -13.17 44.59
CA ALA A 317 -6.56 -11.79 44.37
C ALA A 317 -5.09 -11.54 44.76
N GLY A 318 -4.30 -11.08 43.78
CA GLY A 318 -2.87 -10.80 43.94
C GLY A 318 -1.98 -12.03 44.18
N GLY A 319 -2.51 -13.26 44.02
CA GLY A 319 -1.81 -14.50 44.37
C GLY A 319 -1.53 -14.64 45.86
N SER A 320 -2.36 -14.01 46.71
CA SER A 320 -2.20 -14.04 48.17
C SER A 320 -2.21 -15.47 48.73
N ARG A 321 -1.48 -15.69 49.83
CA ARG A 321 -1.45 -16.95 50.58
C ARG A 321 -2.18 -16.87 51.92
N SER A 322 -2.85 -15.76 52.21
CA SER A 322 -3.58 -15.54 53.47
C SER A 322 -5.02 -16.05 53.37
N SER A 323 -5.51 -16.64 54.47
CA SER A 323 -6.94 -16.86 54.70
C SER A 323 -7.70 -15.52 54.69
N GLY A 324 -8.92 -15.51 54.16
CA GLY A 324 -9.71 -14.29 53.94
C GLY A 324 -9.29 -13.49 52.71
N ALA A 325 -8.29 -13.94 51.93
CA ALA A 325 -7.97 -13.30 50.66
C ALA A 325 -9.09 -13.52 49.64
N ASN A 326 -9.43 -12.45 48.92
CA ASN A 326 -10.58 -12.41 48.04
C ASN A 326 -10.43 -13.33 46.81
N VAL A 327 -11.52 -13.97 46.38
CA VAL A 327 -11.57 -14.68 45.10
C VAL A 327 -12.33 -13.85 44.08
N GLN A 328 -11.76 -13.76 42.89
CA GLN A 328 -12.19 -12.90 41.79
C GLN A 328 -12.17 -13.68 40.48
N ILE A 329 -12.69 -13.09 39.41
CA ILE A 329 -12.23 -13.45 38.07
C ILE A 329 -11.09 -12.53 37.64
N TYR A 330 -10.06 -13.09 37.00
CA TYR A 330 -8.95 -12.32 36.45
C TYR A 330 -8.54 -12.85 35.07
N ALA A 331 -7.83 -12.03 34.30
CA ALA A 331 -7.31 -12.43 32.99
C ALA A 331 -6.49 -13.72 33.13
N LEU A 332 -6.75 -14.69 32.25
CA LEU A 332 -6.09 -15.99 32.28
C LEU A 332 -4.57 -15.79 32.22
N ASN A 333 -3.88 -16.24 33.28
CA ASN A 333 -2.44 -16.22 33.43
C ASN A 333 -1.87 -17.61 33.80
N ALA A 334 -2.73 -18.55 34.21
CA ALA A 334 -2.41 -19.93 34.58
C ALA A 334 -1.27 -20.06 35.62
N THR A 335 -1.08 -19.02 36.44
CA THR A 335 -0.25 -19.10 37.64
C THR A 335 -0.93 -19.98 38.69
N ALA A 336 -0.20 -20.36 39.73
CA ALA A 336 -0.75 -21.17 40.82
C ALA A 336 -1.93 -20.50 41.57
N ALA A 337 -2.14 -19.19 41.40
CA ALA A 337 -3.30 -18.47 41.91
C ALA A 337 -4.61 -18.76 41.13
N GLN A 338 -4.51 -19.31 39.92
CA GLN A 338 -5.63 -19.66 39.03
C GLN A 338 -5.80 -21.17 38.82
N THR A 339 -4.90 -21.99 39.38
CA THR A 339 -5.04 -23.45 39.37
C THR A 339 -5.63 -23.94 40.68
N TRP A 340 -6.55 -24.88 40.57
CA TRP A 340 -7.32 -25.42 41.67
C TRP A 340 -7.25 -26.95 41.61
N ASN A 341 -6.80 -27.56 42.70
CA ASN A 341 -6.82 -28.99 42.93
C ASN A 341 -8.22 -29.34 43.45
N ILE A 342 -8.93 -30.21 42.75
CA ILE A 342 -10.33 -30.56 43.06
C ILE A 342 -10.40 -31.99 43.58
N SER A 343 -11.15 -32.19 44.66
CA SER A 343 -11.37 -33.49 45.30
C SER A 343 -12.80 -33.63 45.81
N HIS A 344 -13.45 -34.78 45.58
CA HIS A 344 -14.74 -35.13 46.17
C HIS A 344 -14.59 -35.81 47.54
N ASP A 345 -15.57 -35.63 48.43
CA ASP A 345 -15.74 -36.47 49.62
C ASP A 345 -16.66 -37.68 49.36
N GLN A 346 -16.81 -38.56 50.36
CA GLN A 346 -17.57 -39.81 50.26
C GLN A 346 -19.07 -39.61 49.92
N ASN A 347 -19.60 -38.40 50.12
CA ASN A 347 -20.99 -38.04 49.84
C ASN A 347 -21.14 -37.24 48.53
N GLY A 348 -20.06 -37.03 47.78
CA GLY A 348 -20.05 -36.27 46.52
C GLY A 348 -19.85 -34.76 46.68
N PHE A 349 -19.53 -34.24 47.87
CA PHE A 349 -19.23 -32.82 48.02
C PHE A 349 -17.83 -32.49 47.54
N VAL A 350 -17.72 -31.43 46.75
CA VAL A 350 -16.50 -30.95 46.11
C VAL A 350 -15.78 -29.95 47.00
N THR A 351 -14.48 -30.16 47.22
CA THR A 351 -13.57 -29.16 47.80
C THR A 351 -12.65 -28.63 46.70
N LEU A 352 -12.52 -27.30 46.59
CA LEU A 352 -11.66 -26.64 45.60
C LEU A 352 -10.47 -26.00 46.33
N THR A 353 -9.28 -26.57 46.19
CA THR A 353 -8.06 -26.13 46.89
C THR A 353 -7.13 -25.37 45.94
N ASN A 354 -6.78 -24.12 46.23
CA ASN A 354 -5.89 -23.34 45.37
C ASN A 354 -4.45 -23.90 45.40
N SER A 355 -3.87 -24.20 44.23
CA SER A 355 -2.54 -24.82 44.17
C SER A 355 -1.41 -23.87 44.60
N GLY A 356 -1.65 -22.55 44.64
CA GLY A 356 -0.67 -21.53 45.00
C GLY A 356 -0.57 -21.24 46.50
N SER A 357 -1.64 -21.48 47.26
CA SER A 357 -1.74 -21.22 48.70
C SER A 357 -1.99 -22.48 49.55
N GLY A 358 -2.58 -23.54 49.00
CA GLY A 358 -3.08 -24.70 49.75
C GLY A 358 -4.38 -24.43 50.53
N LEU A 359 -5.02 -23.26 50.32
CA LEU A 359 -6.26 -22.86 50.97
C LEU A 359 -7.48 -23.21 50.10
N VAL A 360 -8.65 -23.38 50.72
CA VAL A 360 -9.88 -23.86 50.05
C VAL A 360 -10.86 -22.73 49.74
N LEU A 361 -11.66 -22.90 48.68
CA LEU A 361 -12.70 -21.96 48.26
C LEU A 361 -13.85 -21.90 49.28
N ASP A 362 -14.01 -20.75 49.93
CA ASP A 362 -14.75 -20.56 51.17
C ASP A 362 -15.78 -19.43 51.03
N VAL A 363 -17.01 -19.67 51.47
CA VAL A 363 -18.07 -18.65 51.55
C VAL A 363 -17.89 -17.86 52.86
N SER A 364 -17.59 -16.56 52.73
CA SER A 364 -17.09 -15.74 53.84
C SER A 364 -18.04 -15.73 55.04
N GLY A 365 -17.53 -16.15 56.20
CA GLY A 365 -18.28 -16.23 57.45
C GLY A 365 -19.33 -17.34 57.50
N GLY A 366 -19.39 -18.23 56.50
CA GLY A 366 -20.38 -19.31 56.41
C GLY A 366 -21.81 -18.84 56.15
N SER A 367 -22.01 -17.62 55.65
CA SER A 367 -23.34 -17.07 55.43
C SER A 367 -24.01 -17.68 54.19
N ALA A 368 -25.20 -18.25 54.38
CA ALA A 368 -26.10 -18.70 53.31
C ALA A 368 -26.79 -17.52 52.57
N GLN A 369 -26.52 -16.27 52.96
CA GLN A 369 -27.14 -15.10 52.31
C GLN A 369 -26.67 -14.94 50.86
N SER A 370 -27.62 -14.77 49.95
CA SER A 370 -27.38 -14.41 48.54
C SER A 370 -26.62 -13.09 48.46
N GLY A 371 -25.45 -13.09 47.79
CA GLY A 371 -24.52 -11.97 47.73
C GLY A 371 -23.28 -12.09 48.61
N THR A 372 -23.16 -13.14 49.42
CA THR A 372 -22.01 -13.32 50.34
C THR A 372 -20.70 -13.49 49.56
N ASN A 373 -19.64 -12.84 50.03
CA ASN A 373 -18.33 -12.86 49.40
C ASN A 373 -17.71 -14.27 49.37
N VAL A 374 -17.00 -14.61 48.29
CA VAL A 374 -16.20 -15.84 48.23
C VAL A 374 -14.72 -15.52 48.31
N GLN A 375 -14.02 -16.27 49.16
CA GLN A 375 -12.64 -16.07 49.56
C GLN A 375 -11.89 -17.40 49.50
N GLN A 376 -10.58 -17.39 49.81
CA GLN A 376 -9.88 -18.60 50.24
C GLN A 376 -9.77 -18.62 51.76
N TYR A 377 -9.84 -19.80 52.39
CA TYR A 377 -9.64 -19.94 53.84
C TYR A 377 -8.91 -21.24 54.20
N ALA A 378 -8.41 -21.34 55.43
CA ALA A 378 -7.84 -22.57 55.95
C ALA A 378 -8.92 -23.67 56.04
N SER A 379 -8.60 -24.88 55.61
CA SER A 379 -9.56 -25.99 55.63
C SER A 379 -10.02 -26.29 57.05
N ASN A 380 -11.33 -26.21 57.28
CA ASN A 380 -12.01 -26.41 58.56
C ASN A 380 -13.16 -27.43 58.48
N GLY A 381 -13.41 -28.01 57.29
CA GLY A 381 -14.41 -29.05 57.06
C GLY A 381 -15.88 -28.57 57.03
N SER A 382 -16.14 -27.28 57.26
CA SER A 382 -17.50 -26.73 57.29
C SER A 382 -18.18 -26.71 55.92
N ALA A 383 -19.51 -26.60 55.93
CA ALA A 383 -20.32 -26.46 54.72
C ALA A 383 -19.97 -25.19 53.89
N ALA A 384 -19.31 -24.19 54.48
CA ALA A 384 -18.85 -23.00 53.77
C ALA A 384 -17.75 -23.29 52.73
N GLN A 385 -17.08 -24.44 52.84
CA GLN A 385 -15.95 -24.85 52.01
C GLN A 385 -16.29 -25.99 51.05
N LYS A 386 -17.56 -26.43 51.05
CA LYS A 386 -18.07 -27.54 50.26
C LYS A 386 -19.04 -27.05 49.19
N TRP A 387 -18.92 -27.64 48.02
CA TRP A 387 -19.68 -27.28 46.82
C TRP A 387 -20.25 -28.54 46.16
N ILE A 388 -21.21 -28.38 45.26
CA ILE A 388 -21.75 -29.48 44.44
C ILE A 388 -21.58 -29.08 42.97
N ALA A 389 -20.85 -29.88 42.20
CA ALA A 389 -20.55 -29.65 40.79
C ALA A 389 -21.64 -30.22 39.88
N VAL A 390 -22.73 -29.46 39.70
CA VAL A 390 -23.85 -29.84 38.83
C VAL A 390 -23.49 -29.56 37.36
N LYS A 391 -23.57 -30.55 36.47
CA LYS A 391 -23.30 -30.35 35.05
C LYS A 391 -24.45 -29.62 34.33
N ASP A 392 -24.06 -28.63 33.52
CA ASP A 392 -24.95 -27.78 32.74
C ASP A 392 -24.36 -27.66 31.31
N GLY A 393 -24.65 -28.67 30.49
CA GLY A 393 -24.06 -28.85 29.16
C GLY A 393 -22.55 -29.16 29.22
N ASP A 394 -21.75 -28.34 28.53
CA ASP A 394 -20.27 -28.37 28.56
C ASP A 394 -19.69 -27.51 29.72
N SER A 395 -20.53 -27.09 30.67
CA SER A 395 -20.15 -26.29 31.84
C SER A 395 -20.60 -26.92 33.16
N ILE A 396 -20.08 -26.40 34.26
CA ILE A 396 -20.42 -26.80 35.63
C ILE A 396 -21.01 -25.59 36.36
N LYS A 397 -22.09 -25.81 37.11
CA LYS A 397 -22.62 -24.90 38.13
C LYS A 397 -22.19 -25.41 39.51
N LEU A 398 -21.46 -24.59 40.26
CA LEU A 398 -21.06 -24.90 41.64
C LEU A 398 -22.12 -24.39 42.62
N VAL A 399 -22.99 -25.29 43.10
CA VAL A 399 -23.99 -25.01 44.15
C VAL A 399 -23.29 -25.05 45.52
N SER A 400 -23.65 -24.17 46.46
CA SER A 400 -23.05 -24.14 47.80
C SER A 400 -23.66 -25.19 48.72
N ALA A 401 -22.83 -25.86 49.54
CA ALA A 401 -23.34 -26.73 50.60
C ALA A 401 -23.98 -25.96 51.78
N LEU A 402 -23.96 -24.62 51.77
CA LEU A 402 -24.71 -23.78 52.71
C LEU A 402 -26.19 -23.61 52.31
N ASP A 403 -26.52 -23.64 51.01
CA ASP A 403 -27.90 -23.56 50.53
C ASP A 403 -28.04 -24.05 49.08
N PRO A 404 -28.98 -24.98 48.78
CA PRO A 404 -29.18 -25.49 47.42
C PRO A 404 -29.70 -24.44 46.42
N SER A 405 -30.22 -23.30 46.90
CA SER A 405 -30.67 -22.19 46.08
C SER A 405 -29.57 -21.20 45.69
N ILE A 406 -28.35 -21.29 46.25
CA ILE A 406 -27.24 -20.37 45.93
C ILE A 406 -26.06 -21.09 45.27
N CYS A 407 -25.43 -20.43 44.32
CA CYS A 407 -24.29 -20.95 43.56
C CYS A 407 -23.20 -19.89 43.32
N LEU A 408 -22.04 -20.33 42.85
CA LEU A 408 -20.87 -19.48 42.61
C LEU A 408 -21.10 -18.53 41.41
N ASP A 409 -21.24 -17.24 41.72
CA ASP A 409 -21.67 -16.17 40.83
C ASP A 409 -20.57 -15.12 40.64
N ILE A 410 -20.44 -14.62 39.41
CA ILE A 410 -19.61 -13.46 39.08
C ILE A 410 -20.43 -12.19 39.32
N ALA A 411 -19.94 -11.26 40.16
CA ALA A 411 -20.72 -10.12 40.60
C ALA A 411 -21.26 -9.25 39.43
N GLY A 412 -22.60 -9.16 39.35
CA GLY A 412 -23.30 -8.48 38.25
C GLY A 412 -23.06 -9.09 36.86
N GLY A 413 -22.44 -10.26 36.79
CA GLY A 413 -21.94 -10.89 35.56
C GLY A 413 -20.92 -10.03 34.79
N ASN A 414 -20.19 -9.11 35.44
CA ASN A 414 -19.14 -8.33 34.77
C ASN A 414 -17.96 -9.25 34.38
N THR A 415 -17.38 -9.07 33.20
CA THR A 415 -16.25 -9.87 32.68
C THR A 415 -14.91 -9.12 32.76
N SER A 416 -14.86 -8.00 33.49
CA SER A 416 -13.62 -7.26 33.77
C SER A 416 -12.75 -8.03 34.78
N SER A 417 -11.44 -8.11 34.54
CA SER A 417 -10.49 -8.68 35.51
C SER A 417 -10.53 -7.90 36.83
N GLY A 418 -10.54 -8.60 37.97
CA GLY A 418 -10.81 -8.02 39.29
C GLY A 418 -12.29 -7.95 39.66
N THR A 419 -13.20 -8.46 38.81
CA THR A 419 -14.61 -8.60 39.21
C THR A 419 -14.73 -9.65 40.31
N ASN A 420 -15.43 -9.29 41.37
CA ASN A 420 -15.61 -10.13 42.55
C ASN A 420 -16.39 -11.42 42.27
N VAL A 421 -16.05 -12.50 42.97
CA VAL A 421 -16.82 -13.75 42.98
C VAL A 421 -17.51 -13.91 44.34
N ARG A 422 -18.74 -14.41 44.31
CA ARG A 422 -19.66 -14.44 45.44
C ARG A 422 -20.61 -15.63 45.35
N THR A 423 -21.42 -15.88 46.37
CA THR A 423 -22.66 -16.65 46.21
C THR A 423 -23.76 -15.75 45.65
N TRP A 424 -24.65 -16.30 44.83
CA TRP A 424 -25.91 -15.67 44.45
C TRP A 424 -26.98 -16.72 44.21
N SER A 425 -28.25 -16.34 44.35
CA SER A 425 -29.40 -17.19 44.05
C SER A 425 -29.33 -17.70 42.60
N ASP A 426 -29.52 -19.00 42.35
CA ASP A 426 -29.47 -19.56 41.00
C ASP A 426 -30.54 -18.88 40.14
N ASN A 427 -30.06 -18.22 39.08
CA ASN A 427 -30.87 -17.40 38.18
C ASN A 427 -30.78 -17.92 36.74
N GLY A 428 -30.19 -19.10 36.54
CA GLY A 428 -30.00 -19.73 35.23
C GLY A 428 -29.00 -19.00 34.31
N THR A 429 -28.35 -17.92 34.75
CA THR A 429 -27.47 -17.14 33.87
C THR A 429 -26.06 -17.73 33.77
N ILE A 430 -25.44 -17.50 32.61
CA ILE A 430 -24.05 -17.90 32.31
C ILE A 430 -22.98 -17.25 33.24
N ALA A 431 -23.36 -16.29 34.08
CA ALA A 431 -22.47 -15.74 35.12
C ALA A 431 -22.21 -16.72 36.29
N GLN A 432 -23.02 -17.78 36.39
CA GLN A 432 -22.95 -18.82 37.43
C GLN A 432 -22.38 -20.15 36.89
N ARG A 433 -21.93 -20.17 35.63
CA ARG A 433 -21.48 -21.36 34.90
C ARG A 433 -20.00 -21.25 34.57
N TRP A 434 -19.29 -22.37 34.72
CA TRP A 434 -17.83 -22.42 34.73
C TRP A 434 -17.32 -23.57 33.86
N THR A 435 -16.26 -23.34 33.07
CA THR A 435 -15.64 -24.35 32.20
C THR A 435 -14.29 -24.75 32.76
N PHE A 436 -14.14 -26.04 33.03
CA PHE A 436 -12.99 -26.62 33.71
C PHE A 436 -12.04 -27.29 32.70
N PHE A 437 -10.76 -26.96 32.76
CA PHE A 437 -9.73 -27.54 31.90
C PHE A 437 -8.69 -28.27 32.74
N ASN A 438 -8.62 -29.60 32.62
CA ASN A 438 -7.65 -30.42 33.33
C ASN A 438 -6.24 -30.12 32.77
N LEU A 439 -5.38 -29.54 33.60
CA LEU A 439 -4.10 -28.97 33.15
C LEU A 439 -3.14 -30.03 32.62
N ASP A 440 -3.18 -31.25 33.16
CA ASP A 440 -2.26 -32.32 32.79
C ASP A 440 -2.70 -32.99 31.48
N VAL A 441 -4.01 -33.20 31.28
CA VAL A 441 -4.56 -33.61 29.97
C VAL A 441 -4.23 -32.58 28.86
N GLN A 442 -4.26 -31.27 29.16
CA GLN A 442 -3.84 -30.24 28.20
C GLN A 442 -2.34 -30.27 27.90
N ARG A 443 -1.50 -30.74 28.83
CA ARG A 443 -0.06 -30.92 28.62
C ARG A 443 0.23 -32.16 27.78
N GLU A 444 -0.39 -33.30 28.10
CA GLU A 444 -0.28 -34.55 27.33
C GLU A 444 -0.68 -34.36 25.86
N GLN A 445 -1.77 -33.63 25.60
CA GLN A 445 -2.21 -33.28 24.25
C GLN A 445 -1.17 -32.46 23.47
N LEU A 446 -0.49 -31.51 24.14
CA LEU A 446 0.59 -30.74 23.54
C LEU A 446 1.85 -31.57 23.32
N ASP A 447 2.19 -32.48 24.25
CA ASP A 447 3.37 -33.33 24.16
C ASP A 447 3.22 -34.37 23.02
N ALA A 448 2.02 -34.93 22.85
CA ALA A 448 1.68 -35.75 21.68
C ALA A 448 1.70 -34.95 20.36
N LEU A 449 1.22 -33.70 20.38
CA LEU A 449 1.28 -32.81 19.21
C LEU A 449 2.72 -32.45 18.85
N ALA A 450 3.63 -32.31 19.81
CA ALA A 450 5.05 -32.07 19.58
C ALA A 450 5.69 -33.28 18.87
N GLN A 451 5.52 -34.49 19.42
CA GLN A 451 6.00 -35.73 18.80
C GLN A 451 5.46 -35.93 17.37
N GLN A 452 4.19 -35.61 17.12
CA GLN A 452 3.58 -35.71 15.79
C GLN A 452 4.24 -34.78 14.75
N ASN A 453 4.74 -33.62 15.18
CA ASN A 453 5.22 -32.55 14.29
C ASN A 453 6.75 -32.38 14.27
N ALA A 454 7.50 -33.13 15.08
CA ALA A 454 8.97 -33.09 15.11
C ALA A 454 9.64 -33.43 13.76
N GLY A 455 8.95 -34.17 12.88
CA GLY A 455 9.44 -34.46 11.52
C GLY A 455 9.28 -33.31 10.51
N ASN A 456 8.63 -32.20 10.89
CA ASN A 456 8.27 -31.13 9.94
C ASN A 456 9.42 -30.18 9.62
N ILE A 457 10.35 -30.00 10.55
CA ILE A 457 11.50 -29.10 10.49
C ILE A 457 12.73 -29.92 10.88
N ALA A 458 13.85 -29.75 10.17
CA ALA A 458 15.10 -30.40 10.55
C ALA A 458 15.88 -29.54 11.57
N ASP A 459 16.72 -30.18 12.38
CA ASP A 459 17.73 -29.47 13.18
C ASP A 459 18.70 -28.72 12.25
N GLY A 460 18.98 -27.45 12.56
CA GLY A 460 19.79 -26.59 11.69
C GLY A 460 19.64 -25.11 11.99
N ARG A 461 20.21 -24.25 11.13
CA ARG A 461 20.17 -22.79 11.29
C ARG A 461 19.24 -22.14 10.29
N TYR A 462 18.28 -21.37 10.80
CA TYR A 462 17.20 -20.79 10.02
C TYR A 462 17.03 -19.29 10.27
N VAL A 463 16.53 -18.59 9.26
CA VAL A 463 15.86 -17.31 9.41
C VAL A 463 14.35 -17.59 9.40
N LEU A 464 13.64 -17.09 10.41
CA LEU A 464 12.21 -17.31 10.57
C LEU A 464 11.45 -16.16 9.89
N ALA A 465 11.07 -16.35 8.64
CA ALA A 465 10.34 -15.36 7.86
C ALA A 465 8.87 -15.29 8.29
N LEU A 466 8.34 -14.09 8.47
CA LEU A 466 6.98 -13.84 8.98
C LEU A 466 5.98 -13.71 7.83
N GLY A 467 4.76 -14.20 8.02
CA GLY A 467 3.69 -14.14 7.01
C GLY A 467 3.14 -12.73 6.72
N VAL A 468 3.60 -11.70 7.43
CA VAL A 468 3.19 -10.30 7.24
C VAL A 468 4.36 -9.40 6.81
N GLY A 469 4.05 -8.40 5.99
CA GLY A 469 4.92 -7.24 5.74
C GLY A 469 6.05 -7.40 4.70
N GLY A 470 6.29 -8.60 4.17
CA GLY A 470 7.25 -8.86 3.07
C GLY A 470 8.73 -8.77 3.50
N ALA A 471 9.49 -9.86 3.28
CA ALA A 471 10.87 -10.02 3.74
C ALA A 471 11.10 -9.67 5.23
N LYS A 472 10.05 -9.75 6.06
CA LYS A 472 10.11 -9.59 7.51
C LYS A 472 10.52 -10.89 8.17
N VAL A 473 11.29 -10.80 9.24
CA VAL A 473 11.85 -11.94 9.95
C VAL A 473 11.77 -11.72 11.46
N LEU A 474 11.89 -12.83 12.20
CA LEU A 474 12.00 -12.84 13.65
C LEU A 474 13.37 -12.31 14.09
N ASP A 475 13.38 -11.14 14.73
CA ASP A 475 14.56 -10.32 15.04
C ASP A 475 14.67 -10.06 16.55
N VAL A 476 15.87 -10.10 17.13
CA VAL A 476 16.11 -9.64 18.50
C VAL A 476 16.46 -8.15 18.49
N ASN A 477 15.64 -7.33 19.13
CA ASN A 477 15.73 -5.87 19.04
C ASN A 477 17.11 -5.34 19.47
N GLY A 478 17.69 -4.48 18.62
CA GLY A 478 19.03 -3.92 18.79
C GLY A 478 20.17 -4.96 18.79
N GLY A 479 19.91 -6.20 18.39
CA GLY A 479 20.86 -7.31 18.55
C GLY A 479 21.21 -7.63 20.00
N SER A 480 20.31 -7.28 20.95
CA SER A 480 20.52 -7.42 22.39
C SER A 480 20.97 -8.84 22.77
N LYS A 481 21.78 -8.95 23.83
CA LYS A 481 22.21 -10.24 24.41
C LYS A 481 21.72 -10.46 25.84
N ALA A 482 20.91 -9.55 26.37
CA ALA A 482 20.33 -9.64 27.71
C ALA A 482 19.16 -10.64 27.77
N ASN A 483 18.90 -11.18 28.97
CA ASN A 483 17.61 -11.77 29.30
C ASN A 483 16.52 -10.70 29.21
N GLY A 484 15.37 -11.03 28.61
CA GLY A 484 14.32 -10.03 28.35
C GLY A 484 14.60 -9.13 27.14
N GLY A 485 15.62 -9.44 26.32
CA GLY A 485 15.79 -8.80 25.01
C GLY A 485 14.57 -9.07 24.14
N ASN A 486 13.91 -8.00 23.67
CA ASN A 486 12.64 -8.07 22.95
C ASN A 486 12.78 -8.80 21.61
N VAL A 487 11.77 -9.59 21.22
CA VAL A 487 11.68 -10.18 19.88
C VAL A 487 10.64 -9.44 19.06
N GLN A 488 11.01 -9.05 17.85
CA GLN A 488 10.25 -8.15 16.99
C GLN A 488 10.22 -8.65 15.53
N SER A 489 9.31 -8.08 14.75
CA SER A 489 9.34 -8.07 13.30
C SER A 489 10.35 -7.03 12.80
N TYR A 490 11.27 -7.42 11.93
CA TYR A 490 12.18 -6.50 11.24
C TYR A 490 12.45 -6.96 9.81
N VAL A 491 12.85 -6.06 8.89
CA VAL A 491 13.33 -6.46 7.56
C VAL A 491 14.58 -7.32 7.70
N SER A 492 14.68 -8.40 6.91
CA SER A 492 15.86 -9.24 6.90
C SER A 492 17.13 -8.44 6.54
N ASN A 493 18.10 -8.47 7.45
CA ASN A 493 19.45 -7.93 7.31
C ASN A 493 20.53 -9.02 7.46
N MET A 494 20.12 -10.30 7.56
CA MET A 494 20.97 -11.49 7.74
C MET A 494 21.90 -11.50 8.97
N THR A 495 21.82 -10.54 9.89
CA THR A 495 22.67 -10.54 11.09
C THR A 495 22.36 -11.74 11.99
N ALA A 496 23.32 -12.13 12.82
CA ALA A 496 23.14 -13.22 13.80
C ALA A 496 22.00 -12.98 14.80
N ALA A 497 21.44 -11.76 14.90
CA ALA A 497 20.26 -11.45 15.70
C ALA A 497 18.94 -11.94 15.06
N GLN A 498 18.95 -12.27 13.77
CA GLN A 498 17.82 -12.78 12.99
C GLN A 498 17.98 -14.26 12.59
N GLN A 499 19.14 -14.85 12.89
CA GLN A 499 19.42 -16.26 12.69
C GLN A 499 19.14 -17.04 13.98
N TRP A 500 18.52 -18.20 13.83
CA TRP A 500 18.10 -19.07 14.93
C TRP A 500 18.58 -20.49 14.67
N ASP A 501 19.36 -21.04 15.60
CA ASP A 501 19.66 -22.46 15.68
C ASP A 501 18.42 -23.18 16.24
N ILE A 502 17.96 -24.21 15.53
CA ILE A 502 16.77 -25.00 15.83
C ILE A 502 17.23 -26.41 16.19
N SER A 503 16.73 -26.91 17.32
CA SER A 503 16.96 -28.28 17.80
C SER A 503 15.73 -28.84 18.52
N HIS A 504 15.49 -30.14 18.44
CA HIS A 504 14.41 -30.81 19.16
C HIS A 504 14.82 -31.25 20.58
N ASP A 505 13.84 -31.35 21.49
CA ASP A 505 13.99 -32.07 22.77
C ASP A 505 13.40 -33.50 22.71
N GLU A 506 13.50 -34.25 23.81
CA GLU A 506 13.06 -35.65 23.92
C GLU A 506 11.56 -35.87 23.66
N LEU A 507 10.74 -34.83 23.73
CA LEU A 507 9.31 -34.86 23.41
C LEU A 507 8.99 -34.27 22.03
N GLY A 508 10.01 -33.90 21.24
CA GLY A 508 9.82 -33.33 19.91
C GLY A 508 9.48 -31.84 19.92
N TYR A 509 9.71 -31.10 21.02
CA TYR A 509 9.55 -29.65 21.01
C TYR A 509 10.73 -28.94 20.37
N LEU A 510 10.44 -27.91 19.57
CA LEU A 510 11.44 -26.98 19.06
C LEU A 510 11.98 -26.09 20.18
N ILE A 511 13.29 -26.16 20.39
CA ILE A 511 14.07 -25.17 21.11
C ILE A 511 14.64 -24.20 20.08
N ILE A 512 14.13 -22.97 20.07
CA ILE A 512 14.45 -21.94 19.06
C ILE A 512 15.48 -20.98 19.67
N LYS A 513 16.75 -21.08 19.25
CA LYS A 513 17.89 -20.43 19.92
C LYS A 513 18.56 -19.36 19.06
N ASN A 514 18.62 -18.12 19.53
CA ASN A 514 19.21 -17.01 18.78
C ASN A 514 20.75 -17.16 18.66
N VAL A 515 21.27 -17.00 17.44
CA VAL A 515 22.70 -17.22 17.13
C VAL A 515 23.59 -16.13 17.73
N SER A 516 23.11 -14.88 17.83
CA SER A 516 23.90 -13.77 18.41
C SER A 516 24.08 -13.89 19.92
N SER A 517 23.03 -14.30 20.64
CA SER A 517 22.98 -14.23 22.10
C SER A 517 23.09 -15.58 22.82
N GLY A 518 22.92 -16.69 22.10
CA GLY A 518 22.84 -18.05 22.63
C GLY A 518 21.59 -18.33 23.47
N LYS A 519 20.60 -17.42 23.50
CA LYS A 519 19.37 -17.49 24.30
C LYS A 519 18.20 -18.04 23.50
N VAL A 520 17.20 -18.59 24.18
CA VAL A 520 16.05 -19.26 23.55
C VAL A 520 14.82 -18.37 23.53
N LEU A 521 13.96 -18.59 22.54
CA LEU A 521 12.69 -17.91 22.32
C LEU A 521 11.71 -18.24 23.46
N ASN A 522 11.33 -17.23 24.22
CA ASN A 522 10.76 -17.38 25.55
C ASN A 522 9.54 -16.47 25.74
N ILE A 523 8.40 -17.01 26.17
CA ILE A 523 7.22 -16.23 26.58
C ILE A 523 7.52 -15.50 27.90
N ALA A 524 7.34 -14.18 27.96
CA ALA A 524 7.69 -13.36 29.11
C ALA A 524 6.99 -13.84 30.41
N GLY A 525 7.78 -14.11 31.45
CA GLY A 525 7.32 -14.66 32.72
C GLY A 525 6.69 -16.07 32.66
N GLY A 526 6.63 -16.71 31.48
CA GLY A 526 5.79 -17.88 31.26
C GLY A 526 4.28 -17.61 31.29
N SER A 527 3.86 -16.35 31.26
CA SER A 527 2.45 -15.93 31.30
C SER A 527 1.68 -16.46 30.09
N CYS A 528 0.45 -16.92 30.33
CA CYS A 528 -0.47 -17.33 29.28
C CYS A 528 -1.51 -16.25 28.89
N THR A 529 -1.39 -15.03 29.41
CA THR A 529 -2.25 -13.90 29.05
C THR A 529 -2.05 -13.48 27.59
N LEU A 530 -3.14 -13.17 26.89
CA LEU A 530 -3.09 -12.70 25.50
C LEU A 530 -2.28 -11.40 25.38
N GLY A 531 -1.44 -11.31 24.34
CA GLY A 531 -0.51 -10.20 24.16
C GLY A 531 0.76 -10.29 25.02
N THR A 532 1.00 -11.41 25.72
CA THR A 532 2.25 -11.59 26.48
C THR A 532 3.43 -11.54 25.53
N ASN A 533 4.41 -10.72 25.87
CA ASN A 533 5.58 -10.46 25.03
C ASN A 533 6.43 -11.71 24.77
N ILE A 534 6.95 -11.85 23.56
CA ILE A 534 8.02 -12.82 23.25
C ILE A 534 9.37 -12.13 23.36
N GLN A 535 10.24 -12.73 24.16
CA GLN A 535 11.58 -12.26 24.47
C GLN A 535 12.59 -13.40 24.26
N GLN A 536 13.88 -13.09 24.26
CA GLN A 536 14.91 -14.11 24.49
C GLN A 536 15.19 -14.27 25.99
N TYR A 537 15.51 -15.49 26.43
CA TYR A 537 15.95 -15.75 27.80
C TYR A 537 16.98 -16.90 27.85
N SER A 538 17.82 -16.95 28.88
CA SER A 538 18.66 -18.12 29.16
C SER A 538 17.81 -19.40 29.23
N SER A 539 18.31 -20.51 28.68
CA SER A 539 17.58 -21.78 28.75
C SER A 539 17.37 -22.20 30.22
N ASN A 540 16.14 -22.51 30.58
CA ASN A 540 15.72 -22.88 31.94
C ASN A 540 14.83 -24.14 31.97
N GLY A 541 14.63 -24.81 30.84
CA GLY A 541 13.86 -26.05 30.75
C GLY A 541 12.34 -25.90 30.98
N SER A 542 11.80 -24.69 31.03
CA SER A 542 10.36 -24.47 31.20
C SER A 542 9.55 -24.68 29.90
N ARG A 543 8.22 -24.86 30.01
CA ARG A 543 7.33 -24.93 28.85
C ARG A 543 7.18 -23.59 28.12
N ALA A 544 7.57 -22.48 28.75
CA ALA A 544 7.59 -21.14 28.13
C ALA A 544 8.68 -20.97 27.04
N GLN A 545 9.58 -21.95 26.90
CA GLN A 545 10.71 -21.95 25.96
C GLN A 545 10.58 -23.03 24.87
N ARG A 546 9.42 -23.68 24.79
CA ARG A 546 9.13 -24.81 23.90
C ARG A 546 8.02 -24.48 22.91
N TRP A 547 8.24 -24.86 21.67
CA TRP A 547 7.37 -24.53 20.54
C TRP A 547 7.12 -25.76 19.67
N ILE A 548 5.98 -25.79 18.95
CA ILE A 548 5.68 -26.83 17.96
C ILE A 548 5.41 -26.14 16.62
N ALA A 549 6.10 -26.58 15.55
CA ALA A 549 5.82 -26.14 14.19
C ALA A 549 4.65 -26.94 13.60
N VAL A 550 3.43 -26.48 13.88
CA VAL A 550 2.20 -27.06 13.32
C VAL A 550 2.00 -26.53 11.90
N PRO A 551 1.85 -27.36 10.85
CA PRO A 551 1.71 -26.89 9.47
C PRO A 551 0.49 -25.98 9.30
N SER A 552 0.65 -24.87 8.57
CA SER A 552 -0.44 -23.97 8.20
C SER A 552 -0.55 -23.83 6.68
N VAL A 553 -1.80 -23.67 6.23
CA VAL A 553 -2.13 -23.43 4.82
C VAL A 553 -2.38 -21.94 4.57
N PRO A 554 -1.97 -21.39 3.40
CA PRO A 554 -1.29 -22.06 2.29
C PRO A 554 0.26 -22.02 2.37
N GLY A 555 0.92 -22.81 1.52
CA GLY A 555 2.29 -22.52 1.08
C GLY A 555 3.46 -23.03 1.94
N GLY A 556 3.26 -24.03 2.80
CA GLY A 556 4.35 -24.62 3.60
C GLY A 556 4.87 -23.68 4.70
N SER A 557 3.96 -22.90 5.28
CA SER A 557 4.21 -22.14 6.51
C SER A 557 3.85 -22.98 7.74
N PHE A 558 4.24 -22.50 8.92
CA PHE A 558 3.95 -23.13 10.19
C PHE A 558 3.39 -22.12 11.18
N ARG A 559 2.44 -22.56 12.00
CA ARG A 559 1.99 -21.86 13.20
C ARG A 559 2.82 -22.35 14.38
N LEU A 560 3.55 -21.45 15.03
CA LEU A 560 4.35 -21.80 16.22
C LEU A 560 3.45 -21.86 17.45
N GLN A 561 3.00 -23.07 17.77
CA GLN A 561 2.20 -23.39 18.95
C GLN A 561 3.07 -23.36 20.20
N SER A 562 2.58 -22.74 21.28
CA SER A 562 3.26 -22.75 22.58
C SER A 562 3.00 -24.05 23.34
N ALA A 563 4.01 -24.54 24.08
CA ALA A 563 3.83 -25.63 25.04
C ALA A 563 3.14 -25.19 26.35
N VAL A 564 2.87 -23.90 26.55
CA VAL A 564 2.25 -23.37 27.79
C VAL A 564 0.75 -23.67 27.85
N LEU A 565 0.00 -23.39 26.78
CA LEU A 565 -1.43 -23.72 26.61
C LEU A 565 -1.76 -23.95 25.13
N PRO A 566 -2.71 -24.85 24.80
CA PRO A 566 -3.07 -25.18 23.41
C PRO A 566 -3.81 -24.06 22.67
N ASP A 567 -4.33 -23.05 23.38
CA ASP A 567 -4.94 -21.87 22.76
C ASP A 567 -3.89 -20.89 22.18
N LEU A 568 -2.62 -20.95 22.64
CA LEU A 568 -1.63 -19.90 22.44
C LEU A 568 -0.60 -20.19 21.35
N VAL A 569 -0.44 -19.22 20.45
CA VAL A 569 0.50 -19.25 19.32
C VAL A 569 1.33 -17.98 19.24
N LEU A 570 2.47 -18.03 18.56
CA LEU A 570 3.24 -16.85 18.19
C LEU A 570 2.46 -15.99 17.18
N ASP A 571 2.45 -14.68 17.42
CA ASP A 571 1.64 -13.70 16.70
C ASP A 571 2.41 -12.39 16.52
N VAL A 572 2.33 -11.77 15.34
CA VAL A 572 2.84 -10.41 15.10
C VAL A 572 1.77 -9.40 15.50
N ALA A 573 2.06 -8.57 16.51
CA ALA A 573 1.07 -7.68 17.14
C ALA A 573 0.32 -6.81 16.12
N GLY A 574 -1.01 -6.97 16.09
CA GLY A 574 -1.90 -6.26 15.17
C GLY A 574 -1.72 -6.61 13.69
N GLY A 575 -1.00 -7.68 13.35
CA GLY A 575 -0.62 -8.03 11.97
C GLY A 575 0.30 -7.02 11.29
N SER A 576 0.99 -6.18 12.07
CA SER A 576 1.68 -4.99 11.57
C SER A 576 2.89 -5.32 10.69
N SER A 577 2.95 -4.65 9.53
CA SER A 577 4.08 -4.70 8.59
C SER A 577 5.24 -3.75 8.96
N SER A 578 5.10 -2.96 10.02
CA SER A 578 6.14 -2.02 10.48
C SER A 578 7.37 -2.75 11.05
N ASN A 579 8.55 -2.17 10.88
CA ASN A 579 9.73 -2.58 11.63
C ASN A 579 9.52 -2.28 13.12
N GLY A 580 9.97 -3.19 13.99
CA GLY A 580 9.76 -3.10 15.44
C GLY A 580 8.35 -3.50 15.89
N ALA A 581 7.50 -4.02 15.01
CA ALA A 581 6.22 -4.58 15.43
C ALA A 581 6.46 -5.77 16.37
N ASN A 582 5.78 -5.76 17.52
CA ASN A 582 6.09 -6.67 18.62
C ASN A 582 5.69 -8.12 18.30
N ILE A 583 6.46 -9.10 18.78
CA ILE A 583 6.06 -10.51 18.73
C ILE A 583 5.46 -10.90 20.08
N GLN A 584 4.29 -11.51 20.06
CA GLN A 584 3.49 -11.80 21.26
C GLN A 584 2.91 -13.22 21.21
N THR A 585 2.35 -13.68 22.33
CA THR A 585 1.37 -14.77 22.31
C THR A 585 -0.02 -14.22 21.96
N TYR A 586 -0.76 -14.96 21.15
CA TYR A 586 -2.17 -14.67 20.91
C TYR A 586 -2.99 -15.95 20.70
N VAL A 587 -4.32 -15.82 20.67
CA VAL A 587 -5.21 -16.93 20.36
C VAL A 587 -5.08 -17.32 18.89
N SER A 588 -5.01 -18.62 18.60
CA SER A 588 -4.97 -19.13 17.22
C SER A 588 -6.18 -18.66 16.41
N ASN A 589 -5.96 -17.76 15.46
CA ASN A 589 -6.98 -17.16 14.59
C ASN A 589 -6.77 -17.46 13.10
N GLY A 590 -5.64 -18.08 12.72
CA GLY A 590 -5.36 -18.51 11.35
C GLY A 590 -4.97 -17.36 10.38
N THR A 591 -4.74 -16.15 10.89
CA THR A 591 -4.27 -15.02 10.07
C THR A 591 -2.79 -15.16 9.71
N ALA A 592 -2.36 -14.44 8.67
CA ALA A 592 -0.96 -14.41 8.24
C ALA A 592 0.02 -13.88 9.33
N ALA A 593 -0.48 -13.17 10.34
CA ALA A 593 0.30 -12.74 11.50
C ALA A 593 0.81 -13.89 12.38
N GLN A 594 0.25 -15.09 12.22
CA GLN A 594 0.59 -16.30 13.00
C GLN A 594 1.35 -17.35 12.16
N ASN A 595 1.68 -17.02 10.92
CA ASN A 595 2.42 -17.89 10.00
C ASN A 595 3.90 -17.52 10.01
N VAL A 596 4.76 -18.54 10.17
CA VAL A 596 6.22 -18.44 10.11
C VAL A 596 6.74 -19.48 9.12
N ARG A 597 7.65 -19.07 8.24
CA ARG A 597 8.36 -19.96 7.31
C ARG A 597 9.82 -20.09 7.74
N PHE A 598 10.26 -21.31 7.98
CA PHE A 598 11.66 -21.63 8.25
C PHE A 598 12.44 -21.61 6.94
N VAL A 599 13.35 -20.65 6.79
CA VAL A 599 14.22 -20.51 5.61
C VAL A 599 15.65 -20.80 6.04
N SER A 600 16.37 -21.72 5.38
CA SER A 600 17.73 -22.06 5.80
C SER A 600 18.65 -20.85 5.70
N ALA A 601 19.38 -20.53 6.77
CA ALA A 601 20.43 -19.51 6.76
C ALA A 601 21.75 -20.02 6.16
N VAL A 602 21.84 -21.34 5.90
CA VAL A 602 23.00 -22.05 5.35
C VAL A 602 22.54 -22.97 4.20
N PRO A 603 22.04 -22.41 3.08
CA PRO A 603 21.56 -23.20 1.95
C PRO A 603 22.71 -23.96 1.28
N ASN A 604 22.49 -25.24 0.96
CA ASN A 604 23.44 -26.07 0.23
C ASN A 604 23.02 -26.14 -1.25
N VAL A 605 23.67 -25.35 -2.10
CA VAL A 605 23.41 -25.29 -3.55
C VAL A 605 24.48 -26.09 -4.28
N ALA A 606 24.09 -27.14 -4.98
CA ALA A 606 25.00 -27.94 -5.80
C ALA A 606 25.54 -27.13 -7.00
N PRO A 607 26.78 -27.36 -7.45
CA PRO A 607 27.28 -26.81 -8.71
C PRO A 607 26.46 -27.32 -9.90
N SER A 608 26.44 -26.55 -10.99
CA SER A 608 25.89 -26.96 -12.28
C SER A 608 26.99 -27.41 -13.23
N ASP A 609 26.62 -28.22 -14.23
CA ASP A 609 27.49 -28.53 -15.37
C ASP A 609 27.77 -27.28 -16.22
N ASP A 610 28.79 -27.36 -17.09
CA ASP A 610 29.00 -26.35 -18.13
C ASP A 610 28.09 -26.61 -19.33
N LEU A 611 27.11 -25.73 -19.50
CA LEU A 611 26.12 -25.69 -20.57
C LEU A 611 26.64 -25.03 -21.86
N GLY A 612 27.89 -24.53 -21.90
CA GLY A 612 28.50 -23.94 -23.10
C GLY A 612 27.85 -22.63 -23.55
N LEU A 613 27.46 -21.77 -22.58
CA LEU A 613 26.75 -20.50 -22.81
C LEU A 613 27.68 -19.37 -23.30
N ASP A 614 28.47 -19.65 -24.35
CA ASP A 614 29.45 -18.73 -24.92
C ASP A 614 28.80 -17.55 -25.66
N GLY A 615 29.30 -16.34 -25.40
CA GLY A 615 28.92 -15.11 -26.08
C GLY A 615 27.98 -14.21 -25.26
N TRP A 616 27.09 -13.51 -25.97
CA TRP A 616 26.11 -12.59 -25.36
C TRP A 616 24.69 -13.04 -25.68
N PHE A 617 23.79 -12.80 -24.74
CA PHE A 617 22.41 -13.26 -24.74
C PHE A 617 21.49 -12.15 -24.23
N THR A 618 20.22 -12.17 -24.66
CA THR A 618 19.13 -11.63 -23.83
C THR A 618 18.58 -12.74 -22.95
N ILE A 619 18.10 -12.37 -21.76
CA ILE A 619 17.43 -13.27 -20.81
C ILE A 619 15.97 -12.82 -20.73
N SER A 620 15.02 -13.74 -20.82
CA SER A 620 13.58 -13.46 -20.65
C SER A 620 12.91 -14.53 -19.80
N LEU A 621 11.61 -14.41 -19.54
CA LEU A 621 10.82 -15.59 -19.18
C LEU A 621 10.64 -16.48 -20.42
N ALA A 622 10.54 -17.79 -20.23
CA ALA A 622 10.18 -18.71 -21.31
C ALA A 622 8.75 -18.48 -21.84
N SER A 623 7.89 -17.85 -21.03
CA SER A 623 6.50 -17.49 -21.35
C SER A 623 6.33 -16.10 -21.97
N ASP A 624 7.34 -15.23 -21.91
CA ASP A 624 7.34 -13.90 -22.53
C ASP A 624 8.74 -13.51 -23.01
N SER A 625 8.93 -13.50 -24.33
CA SER A 625 10.16 -13.06 -25.01
C SER A 625 10.15 -11.59 -25.44
N SER A 626 9.04 -10.86 -25.20
CA SER A 626 8.92 -9.43 -25.52
C SER A 626 9.51 -8.54 -24.42
N HIS A 627 9.51 -9.01 -23.18
CA HIS A 627 10.21 -8.39 -22.05
C HIS A 627 11.45 -9.19 -21.67
N VAL A 628 12.60 -8.52 -21.71
CA VAL A 628 13.92 -9.09 -21.37
C VAL A 628 14.43 -8.47 -20.08
N PHE A 629 15.36 -9.16 -19.41
CA PHE A 629 16.12 -8.60 -18.29
C PHE A 629 16.80 -7.31 -18.74
N ASP A 630 16.76 -6.30 -17.89
CA ASP A 630 17.15 -4.93 -18.19
C ASP A 630 17.74 -4.29 -16.93
N ILE A 631 18.88 -3.61 -17.06
CA ILE A 631 19.43 -2.80 -15.97
C ILE A 631 18.74 -1.45 -15.97
N SER A 632 18.00 -1.17 -14.90
CA SER A 632 17.07 -0.03 -14.85
C SER A 632 17.74 1.31 -15.19
N GLY A 633 17.19 1.98 -16.21
CA GLY A 633 17.70 3.24 -16.75
C GLY A 633 19.03 3.14 -17.50
N GLY A 634 19.50 1.94 -17.85
CA GLY A 634 20.82 1.71 -18.45
C GLY A 634 22.00 2.08 -17.53
N SER A 635 21.75 2.15 -16.23
CA SER A 635 22.69 2.64 -15.23
C SER A 635 23.93 1.75 -15.12
N SER A 636 25.11 2.35 -14.93
CA SER A 636 26.35 1.63 -14.66
C SER A 636 26.71 1.55 -13.17
N SER A 637 25.85 2.07 -12.28
CA SER A 637 26.07 2.08 -10.82
C SER A 637 25.87 0.72 -10.16
N ASN A 638 26.62 0.46 -9.09
CA ASN A 638 26.26 -0.58 -8.12
C ASN A 638 24.88 -0.28 -7.52
N GLY A 639 24.07 -1.31 -7.29
CA GLY A 639 22.71 -1.15 -6.75
C GLY A 639 21.65 -0.74 -7.78
N ALA A 640 22.01 -0.60 -9.07
CA ALA A 640 20.99 -0.42 -10.10
C ALA A 640 20.15 -1.70 -10.24
N ASN A 641 18.83 -1.52 -10.29
CA ASN A 641 17.87 -2.61 -10.25
C ASN A 641 17.91 -3.49 -11.52
N VAL A 642 17.68 -4.79 -11.35
CA VAL A 642 17.48 -5.72 -12.46
C VAL A 642 15.97 -5.94 -12.61
N GLN A 643 15.43 -5.42 -13.71
CA GLN A 643 14.01 -5.41 -14.03
C GLN A 643 13.76 -6.23 -15.31
N THR A 644 12.49 -6.45 -15.68
CA THR A 644 12.15 -6.82 -17.05
C THR A 644 11.52 -5.65 -17.79
N TYR A 645 12.01 -5.38 -19.00
CA TYR A 645 11.60 -4.25 -19.82
C TYR A 645 11.46 -4.68 -21.28
N ALA A 646 10.64 -3.95 -22.05
CA ALA A 646 10.41 -4.26 -23.46
C ALA A 646 11.73 -4.24 -24.24
N ALA A 647 11.93 -5.22 -25.12
CA ALA A 647 13.15 -5.38 -25.90
C ALA A 647 13.47 -4.11 -26.73
N ASN A 648 14.57 -3.43 -26.40
CA ASN A 648 14.98 -2.15 -26.97
C ASN A 648 16.37 -2.18 -27.64
N GLY A 649 17.07 -3.33 -27.57
CA GLY A 649 18.36 -3.55 -28.23
C GLY A 649 19.56 -2.84 -27.60
N THR A 650 19.41 -2.20 -26.44
CA THR A 650 20.53 -1.56 -25.73
C THR A 650 21.36 -2.58 -24.96
N PHE A 651 22.64 -2.28 -24.72
CA PHE A 651 23.52 -3.11 -23.90
C PHE A 651 23.06 -3.27 -22.43
N ALA A 652 22.08 -2.48 -21.97
CA ALA A 652 21.44 -2.66 -20.68
C ALA A 652 20.65 -3.99 -20.59
N GLN A 653 20.28 -4.57 -21.73
CA GLN A 653 19.49 -5.80 -21.85
C GLN A 653 20.32 -7.03 -22.24
N VAL A 654 21.64 -6.87 -22.36
CA VAL A 654 22.54 -7.87 -22.93
C VAL A 654 23.47 -8.41 -21.85
N PHE A 655 23.57 -9.73 -21.73
CA PHE A 655 24.29 -10.42 -20.66
C PHE A 655 25.17 -11.53 -21.23
N LYS A 656 26.33 -11.76 -20.60
CA LYS A 656 27.18 -12.94 -20.85
C LYS A 656 27.19 -13.84 -19.63
N PHE A 657 27.34 -15.13 -19.87
CA PHE A 657 27.54 -16.13 -18.83
C PHE A 657 29.04 -16.40 -18.71
N VAL A 658 29.58 -16.35 -17.48
CA VAL A 658 30.97 -16.69 -17.19
C VAL A 658 30.95 -17.89 -16.25
N TYR A 659 31.39 -19.06 -16.74
CA TYR A 659 31.46 -20.28 -15.94
C TYR A 659 32.74 -20.29 -15.10
N GLU A 660 32.60 -20.42 -13.79
CA GLU A 660 33.73 -20.52 -12.86
C GLU A 660 33.37 -21.37 -11.63
N HIS A 661 34.29 -22.24 -11.21
CA HIS A 661 34.17 -23.04 -9.98
C HIS A 661 32.89 -23.91 -9.85
N GLY A 662 32.25 -24.27 -10.97
CA GLY A 662 30.99 -25.03 -11.00
C GLY A 662 29.71 -24.18 -10.98
N TYR A 663 29.80 -22.88 -11.25
CA TYR A 663 28.68 -21.95 -11.23
C TYR A 663 28.83 -20.90 -12.34
N TYR A 664 27.75 -20.23 -12.70
CA TYR A 664 27.76 -19.10 -13.63
C TYR A 664 27.67 -17.76 -12.92
N ARG A 665 28.48 -16.80 -13.36
CA ARG A 665 28.29 -15.38 -13.11
C ARG A 665 27.64 -14.74 -14.34
N ILE A 666 26.49 -14.11 -14.15
CA ILE A 666 25.72 -13.46 -15.22
C ILE A 666 26.11 -11.98 -15.26
N VAL A 667 26.77 -11.52 -16.31
CA VAL A 667 27.41 -10.19 -16.38
C VAL A 667 26.79 -9.33 -17.48
N ASN A 668 26.35 -8.13 -17.12
CA ASN A 668 25.73 -7.17 -18.05
C ASN A 668 26.75 -6.45 -18.95
N ALA A 669 26.38 -6.23 -20.20
CA ALA A 669 27.23 -5.63 -21.23
C ALA A 669 27.47 -4.12 -21.03
N GLN A 670 26.44 -3.36 -20.65
CA GLN A 670 26.51 -1.91 -20.46
C GLN A 670 27.37 -1.51 -19.25
N SER A 671 27.30 -2.27 -18.15
CA SER A 671 27.94 -1.90 -16.89
C SER A 671 29.21 -2.69 -16.55
N GLY A 672 29.41 -3.86 -17.18
CA GLY A 672 30.41 -4.85 -16.80
C GLY A 672 30.16 -5.49 -15.42
N LYS A 673 28.95 -5.36 -14.85
CA LYS A 673 28.59 -5.80 -13.50
C LYS A 673 27.82 -7.11 -13.52
N ALA A 674 27.96 -7.88 -12.45
CA ALA A 674 27.26 -9.14 -12.26
C ALA A 674 25.86 -8.91 -11.70
N LEU A 675 24.93 -9.82 -12.00
CA LEU A 675 23.70 -9.98 -11.21
C LEU A 675 24.07 -10.43 -9.80
N ASP A 676 23.47 -9.80 -8.79
CA ASP A 676 23.82 -9.95 -7.38
C ASP A 676 22.51 -10.05 -6.57
N VAL A 677 22.34 -11.10 -5.77
CA VAL A 677 21.16 -11.26 -4.90
C VAL A 677 21.39 -10.49 -3.62
N TYR A 678 20.66 -9.38 -3.43
CA TYR A 678 20.99 -8.30 -2.50
C TYR A 678 21.51 -8.79 -1.12
N GLY A 679 22.79 -8.54 -0.86
CA GLY A 679 23.45 -8.83 0.42
C GLY A 679 23.58 -10.31 0.79
N GLY A 680 23.32 -11.23 -0.14
CA GLY A 680 23.29 -12.67 0.16
C GLY A 680 22.11 -13.08 1.05
N ASN A 681 20.99 -12.34 0.95
CA ASN A 681 19.83 -12.55 1.81
C ASN A 681 19.01 -13.77 1.38
N VAL A 682 18.83 -14.73 2.30
CA VAL A 682 18.09 -15.98 2.05
C VAL A 682 16.58 -15.78 1.96
N CYS A 683 16.07 -14.61 2.33
CA CYS A 683 14.62 -14.40 2.41
C CYS A 683 13.96 -14.29 1.03
N PRO A 684 12.82 -14.98 0.79
CA PRO A 684 12.02 -14.81 -0.42
C PRO A 684 11.60 -13.36 -0.64
N GLY A 685 11.62 -12.92 -1.89
CA GLY A 685 11.40 -11.51 -2.24
C GLY A 685 12.67 -10.64 -2.18
N THR A 686 13.84 -11.22 -1.89
CA THR A 686 15.12 -10.49 -1.93
C THR A 686 15.41 -9.98 -3.33
N ASN A 687 15.63 -8.68 -3.46
CA ASN A 687 15.82 -8.03 -4.75
C ASN A 687 17.09 -8.48 -5.48
N VAL A 688 17.07 -8.51 -6.81
CA VAL A 688 18.27 -8.70 -7.64
C VAL A 688 18.67 -7.34 -8.23
N HIS A 689 19.90 -6.93 -7.95
CA HIS A 689 20.52 -5.71 -8.49
C HIS A 689 21.80 -6.08 -9.25
N GLN A 690 22.44 -5.11 -9.90
CA GLN A 690 23.81 -5.31 -10.38
C GLN A 690 24.85 -4.82 -9.36
N TRP A 691 25.99 -5.52 -9.30
CA TRP A 691 27.13 -5.10 -8.49
C TRP A 691 28.46 -5.40 -9.20
N SER A 692 29.51 -4.64 -8.89
CA SER A 692 30.87 -4.93 -9.35
C SER A 692 31.23 -6.39 -9.07
N GLY A 693 31.71 -7.09 -10.10
CA GLY A 693 32.09 -8.48 -10.00
C GLY A 693 33.37 -8.67 -9.17
N ASP A 694 33.32 -9.54 -8.16
CA ASP A 694 34.52 -10.07 -7.50
C ASP A 694 34.47 -11.61 -7.46
N GLY A 695 35.64 -12.24 -7.66
CA GLY A 695 35.74 -13.69 -7.88
C GLY A 695 35.30 -14.58 -6.71
N ASN A 696 35.14 -14.02 -5.50
CA ASN A 696 34.85 -14.78 -4.28
C ASN A 696 33.40 -14.64 -3.81
N ASN A 697 32.71 -13.58 -4.20
CA ASN A 697 31.37 -13.30 -3.69
C ASN A 697 30.31 -14.24 -4.27
N VAL A 698 29.86 -15.17 -3.41
CA VAL A 698 28.93 -16.25 -3.73
C VAL A 698 27.50 -15.77 -4.02
N ASN A 699 27.09 -14.55 -3.68
CA ASN A 699 25.76 -14.04 -4.02
C ASN A 699 25.65 -13.57 -5.50
N GLN A 700 26.74 -13.63 -6.27
CA GLN A 700 26.79 -13.37 -7.71
C GLN A 700 26.97 -14.65 -8.54
N LEU A 701 27.03 -15.82 -7.89
CA LEU A 701 27.21 -17.13 -8.51
C LEU A 701 25.90 -17.90 -8.53
N PHE A 702 25.54 -18.45 -9.69
CA PHE A 702 24.30 -19.16 -9.91
C PHE A 702 24.58 -20.57 -10.45
N SER A 703 23.99 -21.59 -9.82
CA SER A 703 23.88 -22.92 -10.38
C SER A 703 22.75 -22.88 -11.41
N ILE A 704 23.05 -23.16 -12.67
CA ILE A 704 22.08 -23.08 -13.77
C ILE A 704 21.77 -24.48 -14.28
N ILE A 705 20.50 -24.88 -14.19
CA ILE A 705 20.01 -26.17 -14.67
C ILE A 705 19.12 -25.91 -15.89
N ARG A 706 19.27 -26.74 -16.94
CA ARG A 706 18.36 -26.75 -18.08
C ARG A 706 17.20 -27.71 -17.80
N ASN A 707 15.98 -27.21 -17.89
CA ASN A 707 14.75 -27.93 -17.60
C ASN A 707 14.32 -28.79 -18.83
N ASP A 708 13.44 -29.78 -18.60
CA ASP A 708 12.94 -30.70 -19.66
C ASP A 708 12.16 -29.97 -20.79
N ASP A 709 11.53 -28.84 -20.48
CA ASP A 709 10.86 -27.96 -21.46
C ASP A 709 11.85 -27.13 -22.31
N GLY A 710 13.15 -27.19 -21.99
CA GLY A 710 14.22 -26.44 -22.65
C GLY A 710 14.48 -25.04 -22.08
N SER A 711 13.73 -24.61 -21.06
CA SER A 711 14.00 -23.41 -20.26
C SER A 711 15.15 -23.65 -19.27
N TYR A 712 15.49 -22.63 -18.47
CA TYR A 712 16.57 -22.67 -17.49
C TYR A 712 16.11 -22.17 -16.12
N THR A 713 16.55 -22.86 -15.07
CA THR A 713 16.39 -22.46 -13.67
C THR A 713 17.74 -22.02 -13.13
N ALA A 714 17.83 -20.82 -12.55
CA ALA A 714 19.09 -20.23 -12.06
C ALA A 714 19.05 -20.01 -10.53
N THR A 715 19.65 -20.92 -9.77
CA THR A 715 19.67 -20.93 -8.29
C THR A 715 20.92 -20.24 -7.76
N ASN A 716 20.76 -19.19 -6.96
CA ASN A 716 21.88 -18.45 -6.38
C ASN A 716 22.59 -19.23 -5.27
N LYS A 717 23.92 -19.32 -5.36
CA LYS A 717 24.77 -20.13 -4.48
C LYS A 717 24.75 -19.68 -3.01
N ALA A 718 24.64 -18.37 -2.74
CA ALA A 718 24.63 -17.86 -1.37
C ALA A 718 23.28 -18.05 -0.67
N THR A 719 22.18 -18.01 -1.42
CA THR A 719 20.83 -17.86 -0.85
C THR A 719 19.92 -19.06 -1.05
N GLY A 720 20.23 -19.96 -1.99
CA GLY A 720 19.33 -21.04 -2.40
C GLY A 720 18.07 -20.56 -3.13
N LEU A 721 17.96 -19.26 -3.39
CA LEU A 721 16.84 -18.66 -4.10
C LEU A 721 17.05 -18.73 -5.61
N VAL A 722 15.99 -18.98 -6.37
CA VAL A 722 15.99 -18.96 -7.83
C VAL A 722 15.60 -17.57 -8.35
N LEU A 723 16.24 -17.16 -9.45
CA LEU A 723 15.87 -15.95 -10.17
C LEU A 723 14.42 -16.06 -10.66
N SER A 724 13.58 -15.15 -10.14
CA SER A 724 12.13 -15.13 -10.30
C SER A 724 11.69 -13.75 -10.83
N VAL A 725 10.63 -13.71 -11.63
CA VAL A 725 10.10 -12.48 -12.23
C VAL A 725 8.64 -12.24 -11.83
N ALA A 726 8.35 -11.06 -11.27
CA ALA A 726 7.00 -10.58 -11.00
C ALA A 726 6.95 -9.05 -11.00
N ASN A 727 5.83 -8.46 -11.44
CA ASN A 727 5.62 -7.00 -11.48
C ASN A 727 6.78 -6.22 -12.14
N SER A 728 7.33 -6.76 -13.24
CA SER A 728 8.50 -6.27 -13.96
C SER A 728 9.82 -6.20 -13.15
N ASN A 729 9.91 -6.89 -12.00
CA ASN A 729 11.10 -6.96 -11.17
C ASN A 729 11.74 -8.35 -11.19
N VAL A 730 13.08 -8.43 -11.16
CA VAL A 730 13.81 -9.68 -10.95
C VAL A 730 14.21 -9.80 -9.48
N TYR A 731 13.89 -10.92 -8.85
CA TYR A 731 14.11 -11.15 -7.43
C TYR A 731 14.43 -12.63 -7.14
N GLY A 732 14.94 -12.92 -5.94
CA GLY A 732 15.13 -14.29 -5.45
C GLY A 732 13.87 -14.80 -4.74
N ASP A 733 13.36 -15.95 -5.18
CA ASP A 733 12.27 -16.68 -4.51
C ASP A 733 12.67 -18.15 -4.27
N ILE A 734 11.88 -18.90 -3.51
CA ILE A 734 12.13 -20.32 -3.25
C ILE A 734 11.80 -21.15 -4.52
N PRO A 735 12.60 -22.20 -4.84
CA PRO A 735 12.32 -23.10 -5.97
C PRO A 735 10.88 -23.65 -6.00
N SER A 736 10.28 -23.62 -7.17
CA SER A 736 8.93 -24.12 -7.46
C SER A 736 8.75 -24.39 -8.96
N ASP A 737 7.72 -25.14 -9.35
CA ASP A 737 7.37 -25.39 -10.76
C ASP A 737 6.65 -24.18 -11.42
N SER A 738 6.97 -22.96 -11.00
CA SER A 738 6.31 -21.73 -11.46
C SER A 738 6.93 -21.20 -12.75
N ALA A 739 6.10 -20.90 -13.74
CA ALA A 739 6.52 -20.24 -14.98
C ALA A 739 7.19 -18.86 -14.78
N SER A 740 7.10 -18.26 -13.58
CA SER A 740 7.87 -17.06 -13.19
C SER A 740 9.36 -17.32 -12.92
N GLN A 741 9.79 -18.60 -12.88
CA GLN A 741 11.15 -19.05 -12.58
C GLN A 741 11.81 -19.77 -13.77
N HIS A 742 11.05 -20.03 -14.85
CA HIS A 742 11.53 -20.67 -16.08
C HIS A 742 12.07 -19.59 -17.04
N LEU A 743 13.40 -19.48 -17.14
CA LEU A 743 14.07 -18.47 -17.98
C LEU A 743 14.35 -18.99 -19.39
N ALA A 744 14.39 -18.09 -20.37
CA ALA A 744 14.91 -18.36 -21.71
C ALA A 744 16.16 -17.51 -21.98
N PHE A 745 17.19 -18.13 -22.56
CA PHE A 745 18.45 -17.45 -22.93
C PHE A 745 18.56 -17.42 -24.45
N THR A 746 18.42 -16.24 -25.05
CA THR A 746 18.45 -16.06 -26.52
C THR A 746 19.80 -15.49 -26.93
N LYS A 747 20.62 -16.29 -27.63
CA LYS A 747 21.97 -15.90 -28.07
C LYS A 747 21.90 -14.82 -29.16
N LEU A 748 22.69 -13.77 -29.01
CA LEU A 748 22.79 -12.68 -29.98
C LEU A 748 23.79 -13.03 -31.09
N THR A 749 23.28 -13.08 -32.32
CA THR A 749 24.05 -13.26 -33.56
C THR A 749 24.54 -11.93 -34.16
N SER A 750 24.17 -10.80 -33.54
CA SER A 750 24.63 -9.44 -33.84
C SER A 750 24.68 -8.65 -32.53
N LEU A 751 25.78 -7.95 -32.26
CA LEU A 751 25.92 -7.04 -31.12
C LEU A 751 25.76 -5.56 -31.51
N LEU A 752 26.03 -5.21 -32.78
CA LEU A 752 25.85 -3.86 -33.29
C LEU A 752 24.52 -3.72 -34.04
N PRO A 753 23.81 -2.58 -33.87
CA PRO A 753 22.72 -2.21 -34.76
C PRO A 753 23.27 -1.80 -36.14
N GLU A 754 22.52 -2.10 -37.19
CA GLU A 754 22.83 -1.68 -38.55
C GLU A 754 22.24 -0.29 -38.84
N GLY A 755 22.87 0.45 -39.76
CA GLY A 755 22.43 1.81 -40.13
C GLY A 755 23.57 2.84 -40.15
N TYR A 756 23.22 4.11 -39.91
CA TYR A 756 24.13 5.25 -40.06
C TYR A 756 24.51 5.86 -38.71
N PHE A 757 25.81 5.96 -38.45
CA PHE A 757 26.36 6.36 -37.16
C PHE A 757 27.52 7.35 -37.30
N THR A 758 27.67 8.25 -36.34
CA THR A 758 28.98 8.77 -35.96
C THR A 758 29.61 7.78 -34.98
N ILE A 759 30.91 7.51 -35.13
CA ILE A 759 31.64 6.56 -34.29
C ILE A 759 32.62 7.37 -33.43
N SER A 760 32.26 7.56 -32.16
CA SER A 760 33.06 8.30 -31.17
C SER A 760 34.05 7.39 -30.45
N ASN A 761 35.21 7.91 -30.05
CA ASN A 761 36.18 7.18 -29.22
C ASN A 761 35.97 7.52 -27.73
N SER A 762 35.91 6.49 -26.87
CA SER A 762 35.60 6.63 -25.44
C SER A 762 36.65 7.40 -24.62
N ALA A 763 37.86 7.64 -25.15
CA ALA A 763 38.83 8.53 -24.49
C ALA A 763 38.54 10.03 -24.74
N SER A 764 37.72 10.37 -25.74
CA SER A 764 37.39 11.75 -26.11
C SER A 764 35.93 12.10 -25.80
N SER A 765 35.68 13.35 -25.43
CA SER A 765 34.33 13.88 -25.23
C SER A 765 33.68 14.43 -26.50
N SER A 766 34.44 14.58 -27.59
CA SER A 766 33.97 15.26 -28.81
C SER A 766 34.55 14.74 -30.12
N ALA A 767 35.55 13.86 -30.10
CA ALA A 767 36.23 13.38 -31.30
C ALA A 767 35.72 12.02 -31.81
N VAL A 768 35.63 11.90 -33.13
CA VAL A 768 35.01 10.79 -33.87
C VAL A 768 35.94 10.28 -34.96
N LEU A 769 35.68 9.07 -35.46
CA LEU A 769 36.34 8.54 -36.66
C LEU A 769 36.02 9.45 -37.85
N ASP A 770 37.06 9.92 -38.52
CA ASP A 770 37.05 10.96 -39.53
C ASP A 770 37.96 10.55 -40.70
N ILE A 771 37.50 10.71 -41.95
CA ILE A 771 38.36 10.52 -43.12
C ILE A 771 39.26 11.74 -43.30
N ALA A 772 40.57 11.53 -43.29
CA ALA A 772 41.56 12.60 -43.42
C ALA A 772 41.29 13.49 -44.65
N SER A 773 41.12 14.79 -44.40
CA SER A 773 40.78 15.83 -45.38
C SER A 773 39.50 15.57 -46.19
N GLY A 774 38.62 14.67 -45.75
CA GLY A 774 37.43 14.26 -46.52
C GLY A 774 37.77 13.59 -47.86
N SER A 775 38.93 12.93 -47.96
CA SER A 775 39.41 12.32 -49.20
C SER A 775 38.55 11.13 -49.67
N ALA A 776 38.22 11.10 -50.96
CA ALA A 776 37.49 9.98 -51.58
C ALA A 776 38.40 8.90 -52.21
N SER A 777 39.72 9.08 -52.13
CA SER A 777 40.72 8.16 -52.71
C SER A 777 40.69 6.77 -52.06
N ASP A 778 41.19 5.77 -52.78
CA ASP A 778 41.47 4.46 -52.19
C ASP A 778 42.72 4.53 -51.30
N GLY A 779 42.68 3.93 -50.11
CA GLY A 779 43.71 4.11 -49.09
C GLY A 779 43.63 5.47 -48.38
N ALA A 780 42.50 6.18 -48.43
CA ALA A 780 42.30 7.40 -47.64
C ALA A 780 42.36 7.06 -46.14
N ASN A 781 43.17 7.81 -45.39
CA ASN A 781 43.51 7.49 -44.01
C ASN A 781 42.38 7.81 -43.02
N VAL A 782 42.22 6.98 -41.98
CA VAL A 782 41.25 7.24 -40.90
C VAL A 782 41.96 7.85 -39.69
N GLN A 783 41.41 8.94 -39.19
CA GLN A 783 41.92 9.69 -38.05
C GLN A 783 40.83 9.92 -37.01
N LEU A 784 41.23 10.33 -35.81
CA LEU A 784 40.35 10.87 -34.79
C LEU A 784 40.31 12.40 -34.94
N TYR A 785 39.11 12.97 -35.10
CA TYR A 785 38.93 14.42 -35.28
C TYR A 785 37.68 14.93 -34.56
N GLY A 786 37.73 16.15 -34.03
CA GLY A 786 36.60 16.79 -33.35
C GLY A 786 35.35 16.87 -34.25
N SER A 787 34.19 16.58 -33.67
CA SER A 787 32.93 16.48 -34.41
C SER A 787 32.58 17.79 -35.13
N ASN A 788 32.68 17.77 -36.46
CA ASN A 788 32.31 18.83 -37.38
C ASN A 788 31.01 18.50 -38.15
N LYS A 789 30.43 17.31 -37.91
CA LYS A 789 29.21 16.77 -38.53
C LYS A 789 29.28 16.57 -40.06
N SER A 790 30.43 16.76 -40.68
CA SER A 790 30.59 16.53 -42.12
C SER A 790 30.39 15.05 -42.48
N ILE A 791 30.18 14.78 -43.76
CA ILE A 791 30.04 13.42 -44.29
C ILE A 791 31.32 12.57 -44.10
N ALA A 792 32.48 13.19 -43.83
CA ALA A 792 33.72 12.50 -43.46
C ALA A 792 33.67 11.80 -42.10
N GLN A 793 32.66 12.10 -41.28
CA GLN A 793 32.49 11.58 -39.91
C GLN A 793 31.26 10.67 -39.76
N LYS A 794 30.53 10.43 -40.85
CA LYS A 794 29.32 9.59 -40.89
C LYS A 794 29.65 8.26 -41.57
N TRP A 795 29.28 7.17 -40.92
CA TRP A 795 29.65 5.81 -41.29
C TRP A 795 28.40 4.93 -41.35
N LYS A 796 28.35 4.00 -42.31
CA LYS A 796 27.29 2.99 -42.40
C LYS A 796 27.84 1.66 -41.88
N VAL A 797 27.20 1.12 -40.84
CA VAL A 797 27.53 -0.19 -40.28
C VAL A 797 26.49 -1.19 -40.77
N ALA A 798 26.94 -2.30 -41.34
CA ALA A 798 26.09 -3.38 -41.86
C ALA A 798 26.65 -4.75 -41.46
N LYS A 799 25.78 -5.71 -41.16
CA LYS A 799 26.18 -7.09 -40.84
C LYS A 799 26.58 -7.82 -42.13
N VAL A 800 27.66 -8.59 -42.06
CA VAL A 800 28.06 -9.50 -43.14
C VAL A 800 27.12 -10.71 -43.14
N ALA A 801 26.52 -11.00 -44.30
CA ALA A 801 25.66 -12.18 -44.47
C ALA A 801 26.41 -13.46 -44.06
N ASP A 802 25.69 -14.38 -43.43
CA ASP A 802 26.17 -15.71 -42.99
C ASP A 802 27.39 -15.72 -42.04
N ARG A 803 27.80 -14.55 -41.49
CA ARG A 803 28.87 -14.43 -40.48
C ARG A 803 28.37 -13.71 -39.24
N ASP A 804 28.32 -14.41 -38.11
CA ASP A 804 27.83 -13.83 -36.86
C ASP A 804 28.75 -12.76 -36.29
N ASN A 805 28.12 -11.74 -35.69
CA ASN A 805 28.79 -10.60 -35.04
C ASN A 805 29.89 -9.94 -35.91
N THR A 806 29.76 -10.02 -37.25
CA THR A 806 30.77 -9.56 -38.22
C THR A 806 30.17 -8.46 -39.09
N TYR A 807 30.92 -7.38 -39.33
CA TYR A 807 30.43 -6.14 -39.91
C TYR A 807 31.39 -5.56 -40.96
N THR A 808 30.82 -4.81 -41.90
CA THR A 808 31.54 -3.77 -42.66
C THR A 808 31.22 -2.39 -42.06
N VAL A 809 32.15 -1.45 -42.22
CA VAL A 809 31.99 -0.05 -41.79
C VAL A 809 32.32 0.84 -42.99
N GLU A 810 31.30 1.31 -43.69
CA GLU A 810 31.40 2.03 -44.97
C GLU A 810 31.45 3.55 -44.74
N SER A 811 32.37 4.24 -45.41
CA SER A 811 32.50 5.70 -45.38
C SER A 811 31.58 6.37 -46.41
N LEU A 812 30.70 7.24 -45.91
CA LEU A 812 29.74 7.98 -46.75
C LEU A 812 30.41 9.02 -47.66
N VAL A 813 31.71 9.27 -47.53
CA VAL A 813 32.49 10.10 -48.48
C VAL A 813 32.59 9.43 -49.86
N SER A 814 32.71 8.10 -49.89
CA SER A 814 33.33 7.42 -51.03
C SER A 814 32.85 5.99 -51.34
N GLY A 815 31.93 5.44 -50.54
CA GLY A 815 31.47 4.05 -50.67
C GLY A 815 32.52 2.99 -50.30
N LYS A 816 33.66 3.41 -49.75
CA LYS A 816 34.78 2.54 -49.35
C LYS A 816 34.62 2.07 -47.91
N VAL A 817 35.05 0.85 -47.64
CA VAL A 817 34.97 0.24 -46.31
C VAL A 817 36.26 0.42 -45.52
N LEU A 818 36.11 0.49 -44.21
CA LEU A 818 37.17 0.50 -43.20
C LEU A 818 38.01 -0.78 -43.30
N MET A 819 39.32 -0.62 -43.50
CA MET A 819 40.26 -1.72 -43.72
C MET A 819 41.53 -1.52 -42.89
N ALA A 820 42.06 -2.61 -42.36
CA ALA A 820 43.43 -2.66 -41.88
C ALA A 820 44.37 -2.96 -43.06
N ASP A 821 45.40 -2.14 -43.25
CA ASP A 821 46.45 -2.38 -44.25
C ASP A 821 47.61 -3.23 -43.68
N GLU A 822 48.55 -3.60 -44.54
CA GLU A 822 49.66 -4.52 -44.23
C GLU A 822 50.64 -3.97 -43.17
N ASP A 823 50.74 -2.64 -43.03
CA ASP A 823 51.52 -1.97 -41.99
C ASP A 823 50.77 -1.87 -40.65
N GLY A 824 49.51 -2.34 -40.59
CA GLY A 824 48.64 -2.26 -39.41
C GLY A 824 48.02 -0.87 -39.20
N ASN A 825 48.04 0.00 -40.20
CA ASN A 825 47.32 1.26 -40.22
C ASN A 825 45.86 1.04 -40.67
N VAL A 826 44.96 1.99 -40.37
CA VAL A 826 43.53 1.89 -40.75
C VAL A 826 43.16 2.97 -41.76
N CYS A 827 42.74 2.51 -42.93
CA CYS A 827 42.34 3.33 -44.07
C CYS A 827 40.95 2.89 -44.59
N VAL A 828 40.47 3.53 -45.67
CA VAL A 828 39.29 3.05 -46.41
C VAL A 828 39.65 2.61 -47.83
N ARG A 829 39.17 1.42 -48.22
CA ARG A 829 39.39 0.81 -49.54
C ARG A 829 38.10 0.31 -50.19
N SER A 830 38.16 0.13 -51.49
CA SER A 830 37.08 -0.47 -52.29
C SER A 830 36.75 -1.87 -51.78
N PHE A 831 35.46 -2.19 -51.63
CA PHE A 831 35.03 -3.44 -50.98
C PHE A 831 35.39 -4.69 -51.81
N ASP A 832 36.16 -5.60 -51.21
CA ASP A 832 36.57 -6.89 -51.77
C ASP A 832 36.11 -8.11 -50.94
N ASN A 833 35.51 -7.86 -49.77
CA ASN A 833 35.05 -8.87 -48.80
C ASN A 833 36.16 -9.75 -48.19
N GLY A 834 37.42 -9.34 -48.29
CA GLY A 834 38.54 -9.96 -47.57
C GLY A 834 38.51 -9.66 -46.07
N ASP A 835 38.97 -10.59 -45.25
CA ASP A 835 38.90 -10.51 -43.77
C ASP A 835 39.62 -9.28 -43.16
N ALA A 836 40.49 -8.60 -43.90
CA ALA A 836 41.14 -7.36 -43.48
C ALA A 836 40.19 -6.13 -43.52
N GLN A 837 39.09 -6.23 -44.28
CA GLN A 837 38.01 -5.23 -44.37
C GLN A 837 36.85 -5.51 -43.39
N LEU A 838 36.88 -6.65 -42.68
CA LEU A 838 35.79 -7.13 -41.84
C LEU A 838 36.13 -6.99 -40.36
N TRP A 839 35.12 -6.65 -39.56
CA TRP A 839 35.28 -6.31 -38.16
C TRP A 839 34.24 -7.02 -37.30
N THR A 840 34.65 -7.64 -36.20
CA THR A 840 33.73 -8.12 -35.17
C THR A 840 33.66 -7.17 -33.99
N ALA A 841 32.55 -7.18 -33.24
CA ALA A 841 32.40 -6.35 -32.06
C ALA A 841 32.68 -7.14 -30.77
N GLN A 842 33.43 -6.54 -29.85
CA GLN A 842 33.47 -6.95 -28.44
C GLN A 842 32.93 -5.81 -27.58
N ILE A 843 32.30 -6.13 -26.45
CA ILE A 843 31.74 -5.13 -25.53
C ILE A 843 32.54 -5.15 -24.22
N ASP A 844 33.06 -4.00 -23.81
CA ASP A 844 33.59 -3.77 -22.47
C ASP A 844 32.91 -2.54 -21.85
N LYS A 845 32.14 -2.75 -20.78
CA LYS A 845 31.50 -1.70 -19.96
C LYS A 845 30.74 -0.64 -20.81
N GLY A 846 29.91 -1.11 -21.74
CA GLY A 846 29.12 -0.26 -22.64
C GLY A 846 29.90 0.44 -23.76
N GLY A 847 31.20 0.15 -23.90
CA GLY A 847 32.01 0.53 -25.06
C GLY A 847 32.24 -0.66 -26.00
N ILE A 848 32.41 -0.35 -27.28
CA ILE A 848 32.61 -1.31 -28.38
C ILE A 848 34.08 -1.31 -28.79
N ASN A 849 34.72 -2.47 -28.74
CA ASN A 849 36.05 -2.67 -29.31
C ASN A 849 35.86 -3.38 -30.66
N PHE A 850 36.28 -2.74 -31.76
CA PHE A 850 36.24 -3.31 -33.11
C PHE A 850 37.48 -4.20 -33.31
N VAL A 851 37.27 -5.52 -33.49
CA VAL A 851 38.33 -6.51 -33.72
C VAL A 851 38.38 -6.85 -35.21
N ASN A 852 39.52 -6.66 -35.85
CA ASN A 852 39.72 -6.98 -37.27
C ASN A 852 39.81 -8.50 -37.49
N VAL A 853 39.07 -9.05 -38.47
CA VAL A 853 38.94 -10.50 -38.64
C VAL A 853 40.26 -11.15 -39.10
N ALA A 854 41.02 -10.52 -40.01
CA ALA A 854 42.27 -11.08 -40.50
C ALA A 854 43.42 -11.13 -39.47
N THR A 855 43.40 -10.23 -38.48
CA THR A 855 44.54 -10.03 -37.56
C THR A 855 44.25 -10.34 -36.10
N GLY A 856 42.97 -10.38 -35.70
CA GLY A 856 42.56 -10.50 -34.30
C GLY A 856 42.90 -9.28 -33.43
N LYS A 857 43.45 -8.21 -34.01
CA LYS A 857 43.81 -6.96 -33.32
C LYS A 857 42.64 -5.99 -33.30
N VAL A 858 42.67 -5.05 -32.35
CA VAL A 858 41.61 -4.06 -32.17
C VAL A 858 41.97 -2.71 -32.77
N LEU A 859 40.95 -1.97 -33.19
CA LEU A 859 41.06 -0.59 -33.63
C LEU A 859 41.47 0.32 -32.45
N ASP A 860 42.48 1.16 -32.65
CA ASP A 860 43.23 1.86 -31.60
C ASP A 860 43.49 3.32 -32.00
N ALA A 861 43.12 4.27 -31.13
CA ALA A 861 43.52 5.67 -31.28
C ALA A 861 44.99 5.81 -30.85
N ALA A 862 45.89 6.10 -31.80
CA ALA A 862 47.32 5.88 -31.63
C ALA A 862 47.90 6.61 -30.40
N GLY A 863 48.51 5.83 -29.49
CA GLY A 863 49.10 6.33 -28.25
C GLY A 863 48.10 6.87 -27.22
N GLY A 864 46.79 6.64 -27.41
CA GLY A 864 45.74 7.18 -26.57
C GLY A 864 45.51 8.69 -26.71
N SER A 865 46.04 9.31 -27.77
CA SER A 865 45.84 10.73 -28.04
C SER A 865 44.40 11.02 -28.48
N THR A 866 43.85 12.12 -27.98
CA THR A 866 42.52 12.64 -28.33
C THR A 866 42.58 13.87 -29.25
N SER A 867 43.79 14.24 -29.70
CA SER A 867 44.04 15.40 -30.56
C SER A 867 43.50 15.21 -31.97
N ASN A 868 43.03 16.29 -32.60
CA ASN A 868 42.65 16.30 -34.02
C ASN A 868 43.80 15.78 -34.90
N GLY A 869 43.52 14.78 -35.73
CA GLY A 869 44.52 14.13 -36.59
C GLY A 869 45.30 13.01 -35.90
N THR A 870 44.89 12.55 -34.72
CA THR A 870 45.46 11.33 -34.14
C THR A 870 45.13 10.14 -35.05
N ASN A 871 46.15 9.38 -35.42
CA ASN A 871 45.98 8.27 -36.34
C ASN A 871 45.15 7.12 -35.75
N ILE A 872 44.34 6.47 -36.57
CA ILE A 872 43.67 5.21 -36.23
C ILE A 872 44.47 4.04 -36.81
N ARG A 873 44.71 3.02 -36.01
CA ARG A 873 45.54 1.86 -36.36
C ARG A 873 44.98 0.58 -35.74
N LEU A 874 45.61 -0.55 -36.04
CA LEU A 874 45.48 -1.76 -35.23
C LEU A 874 46.45 -1.74 -34.04
N TYR A 875 46.02 -2.31 -32.92
CA TYR A 875 46.88 -2.60 -31.78
C TYR A 875 46.39 -3.84 -31.01
N ASP A 876 47.24 -4.39 -30.15
CA ASP A 876 46.87 -5.52 -29.30
C ASP A 876 45.91 -5.07 -28.20
N SER A 877 44.90 -5.90 -27.89
CA SER A 877 43.84 -5.54 -26.94
C SER A 877 44.39 -5.33 -25.54
N ASN A 878 44.25 -4.11 -25.02
CA ASN A 878 44.83 -3.65 -23.75
C ASN A 878 43.81 -3.06 -22.76
N GLY A 879 42.52 -3.02 -23.14
CA GLY A 879 41.43 -2.56 -22.27
C GLY A 879 41.41 -1.06 -21.97
N THR A 880 42.20 -0.25 -22.68
CA THR A 880 42.17 1.22 -22.53
C THR A 880 41.03 1.87 -23.31
N LEU A 881 40.62 3.07 -22.88
CA LEU A 881 39.58 3.84 -23.58
C LEU A 881 39.96 4.23 -25.02
N ALA A 882 41.24 4.16 -25.38
CA ALA A 882 41.74 4.40 -26.74
C ALA A 882 41.24 3.34 -27.75
N GLN A 883 40.86 2.15 -27.28
CA GLN A 883 40.38 1.01 -28.08
C GLN A 883 38.86 0.83 -28.00
N SER A 884 38.19 1.68 -27.22
CA SER A 884 36.76 1.62 -26.93
C SER A 884 36.03 2.71 -27.70
N PHE A 885 34.95 2.35 -28.39
CA PHE A 885 34.18 3.25 -29.26
C PHE A 885 32.69 3.19 -28.94
N LYS A 886 31.94 4.22 -29.37
CA LYS A 886 30.48 4.29 -29.21
C LYS A 886 29.84 4.80 -30.49
N LEU A 887 28.89 4.02 -30.99
CA LEU A 887 28.02 4.37 -32.11
C LEU A 887 26.93 5.32 -31.62
N SER A 888 26.77 6.45 -32.31
CA SER A 888 25.65 7.38 -32.14
C SER A 888 24.91 7.52 -33.46
N ALA A 889 23.65 7.12 -33.50
CA ALA A 889 22.85 7.16 -34.73
C ALA A 889 22.75 8.61 -35.26
N CYS A 890 23.01 8.81 -36.55
CA CYS A 890 23.11 10.15 -37.13
C CYS A 890 22.17 10.34 -38.33
N SER A 891 21.51 11.50 -38.39
CA SER A 891 20.83 11.95 -39.60
C SER A 891 21.83 12.10 -40.75
N LEU A 892 21.47 11.65 -41.95
CA LEU A 892 22.33 11.81 -43.14
C LEU A 892 22.57 13.28 -43.47
N VAL A 893 21.50 14.09 -43.41
CA VAL A 893 21.52 15.55 -43.54
C VAL A 893 21.02 16.16 -42.23
N ASP A 894 21.72 17.19 -41.73
CA ASP A 894 21.36 17.94 -40.51
C ASP A 894 20.45 19.14 -40.87
N SER A 895 19.77 19.72 -39.88
CA SER A 895 19.00 20.96 -40.10
C SER A 895 19.94 22.16 -40.35
N GLY A 896 19.59 23.00 -41.32
CA GLY A 896 20.39 24.16 -41.74
C GLY A 896 20.01 24.69 -43.12
N THR A 897 20.73 25.70 -43.62
CA THR A 897 20.53 26.22 -44.98
C THR A 897 21.50 25.55 -45.95
N TYR A 898 21.00 25.11 -47.11
CA TYR A 898 21.75 24.37 -48.12
C TYR A 898 21.47 24.88 -49.53
N VAL A 899 22.44 24.67 -50.42
CA VAL A 899 22.22 24.52 -51.85
C VAL A 899 22.08 23.02 -52.14
N ILE A 900 21.04 22.62 -52.87
CA ILE A 900 20.84 21.22 -53.28
C ILE A 900 21.26 21.11 -54.75
N ALA A 901 22.37 20.41 -55.01
CA ALA A 901 22.97 20.31 -56.34
C ALA A 901 22.74 18.92 -56.96
N ALA A 902 22.60 18.84 -58.28
CA ALA A 902 22.48 17.56 -58.99
C ALA A 902 23.77 16.74 -58.89
N ALA A 903 23.68 15.41 -58.73
CA ALA A 903 24.85 14.57 -58.55
C ALA A 903 25.74 14.51 -59.81
N SER A 904 25.11 14.47 -60.98
CA SER A 904 25.77 14.48 -62.29
C SER A 904 26.48 15.80 -62.62
N ASN A 905 26.09 16.94 -62.01
CA ASN A 905 26.79 18.21 -62.16
C ASN A 905 26.53 19.17 -60.99
N ARG A 906 27.53 19.32 -60.10
CA ARG A 906 27.45 20.18 -58.91
C ARG A 906 27.32 21.69 -59.20
N SER A 907 27.44 22.16 -60.45
CA SER A 907 27.14 23.57 -60.81
C SER A 907 25.66 23.82 -61.15
N LYS A 908 24.84 22.75 -61.21
CA LYS A 908 23.38 22.81 -61.43
C LYS A 908 22.65 22.50 -60.13
N VAL A 909 21.72 23.37 -59.75
CA VAL A 909 21.13 23.39 -58.40
C VAL A 909 19.62 23.58 -58.46
N LEU A 910 18.90 23.09 -57.45
CA LEU A 910 17.46 23.31 -57.28
C LEU A 910 17.17 24.81 -57.14
N ASP A 911 16.32 25.31 -58.04
CA ASP A 911 16.01 26.71 -58.23
C ASP A 911 14.48 26.88 -58.33
N VAL A 912 13.93 27.87 -57.63
CA VAL A 912 12.52 28.29 -57.81
C VAL A 912 12.43 29.20 -59.04
N ALA A 913 11.65 28.81 -60.05
CA ALA A 913 11.61 29.48 -61.34
C ALA A 913 11.37 31.00 -61.25
N SER A 914 12.25 31.77 -61.90
CA SER A 914 12.31 33.24 -61.86
C SER A 914 12.42 33.84 -60.44
N GLY A 915 12.81 33.05 -59.44
CA GLY A 915 12.80 33.41 -58.02
C GLY A 915 11.41 33.79 -57.49
N SER A 916 10.34 33.26 -58.08
CA SER A 916 8.95 33.63 -57.75
C SER A 916 8.60 33.41 -56.27
N ARG A 917 7.69 34.23 -55.73
CA ARG A 917 7.12 34.04 -54.36
C ARG A 917 5.74 33.37 -54.36
N SER A 918 5.16 33.09 -55.52
CA SER A 918 3.81 32.53 -55.67
C SER A 918 3.74 31.03 -55.34
N ASN A 919 2.59 30.58 -54.83
CA ASN A 919 2.22 29.16 -54.83
C ASN A 919 2.19 28.63 -56.26
N GLY A 920 2.64 27.40 -56.47
CA GLY A 920 2.65 26.76 -57.79
C GLY A 920 3.75 27.25 -58.74
N ALA A 921 4.70 28.05 -58.26
CA ALA A 921 5.91 28.33 -59.04
C ALA A 921 6.75 27.04 -59.15
N ASN A 922 7.24 26.77 -60.36
CA ASN A 922 7.95 25.55 -60.69
C ASN A 922 9.30 25.42 -59.99
N VAL A 923 9.75 24.20 -59.71
CA VAL A 923 11.13 23.93 -59.27
C VAL A 923 11.90 23.23 -60.38
N GLN A 924 13.09 23.75 -60.64
CA GLN A 924 13.90 23.44 -61.82
C GLN A 924 15.37 23.29 -61.41
N LEU A 925 16.21 22.78 -62.31
CA LEU A 925 17.66 23.04 -62.24
C LEU A 925 17.98 24.39 -62.88
N TRP A 926 18.90 25.11 -62.25
CA TRP A 926 19.54 26.30 -62.82
C TRP A 926 21.03 26.34 -62.48
N SER A 927 21.80 27.12 -63.24
CA SER A 927 23.19 27.44 -62.95
C SER A 927 23.30 28.14 -61.58
N SER A 928 24.21 27.68 -60.73
CA SER A 928 24.40 28.29 -59.40
C SER A 928 24.72 29.79 -59.51
N ASN A 929 23.87 30.63 -58.91
CA ASN A 929 23.90 32.09 -59.00
C ASN A 929 23.81 32.79 -57.62
N ASP A 930 23.92 32.01 -56.54
CA ASP A 930 23.86 32.41 -55.13
C ASP A 930 22.55 33.05 -54.64
N SER A 931 21.56 33.26 -55.53
CA SER A 931 20.30 33.91 -55.18
C SER A 931 19.44 33.09 -54.20
N GLY A 932 18.56 33.78 -53.47
CA GLY A 932 17.61 33.15 -52.55
C GLY A 932 16.64 32.14 -53.19
N ALA A 933 16.53 32.10 -54.53
CA ALA A 933 15.79 31.06 -55.26
C ALA A 933 16.44 29.68 -55.15
N GLN A 934 17.74 29.63 -54.83
CA GLN A 934 18.58 28.42 -54.79
C GLN A 934 19.02 28.03 -53.37
N LYS A 935 18.57 28.79 -52.36
CA LYS A 935 18.84 28.56 -50.93
C LYS A 935 17.63 27.87 -50.30
N TRP A 936 17.89 26.75 -49.63
CA TRP A 936 16.86 25.89 -49.05
C TRP A 936 17.16 25.59 -47.58
N ASN A 937 16.24 25.96 -46.69
CA ASN A 937 16.26 25.56 -45.30
C ASN A 937 15.76 24.11 -45.18
N ILE A 938 16.62 23.24 -44.69
CA ILE A 938 16.30 21.86 -44.33
C ILE A 938 15.97 21.82 -42.84
N ASN A 939 14.80 21.26 -42.52
CA ASN A 939 14.39 20.97 -41.14
C ASN A 939 14.16 19.46 -41.01
N VAL A 940 14.97 18.80 -40.19
CA VAL A 940 14.78 17.38 -39.80
C VAL A 940 13.62 17.28 -38.81
N ASN A 941 12.75 16.29 -39.02
CA ASN A 941 11.52 16.10 -38.24
C ASN A 941 11.60 14.83 -37.37
N SER A 942 10.70 14.74 -36.38
CA SER A 942 10.61 13.61 -35.43
C SER A 942 10.21 12.27 -36.06
N ASP A 943 9.74 12.25 -37.30
CA ASP A 943 9.39 11.05 -38.09
C ASP A 943 10.53 10.57 -39.02
N GLY A 944 11.71 11.19 -38.90
CA GLY A 944 12.88 10.94 -39.75
C GLY A 944 12.77 11.51 -41.16
N THR A 945 11.69 12.24 -41.50
CA THR A 945 11.60 13.01 -42.75
C THR A 945 12.26 14.38 -42.60
N ILE A 946 12.63 15.00 -43.72
CA ILE A 946 12.99 16.40 -43.81
C ILE A 946 11.86 17.20 -44.48
N SER A 947 11.75 18.47 -44.11
CA SER A 947 10.96 19.47 -44.83
C SER A 947 11.92 20.50 -45.42
N ILE A 948 11.72 20.81 -46.71
CA ILE A 948 12.66 21.59 -47.54
C ILE A 948 11.96 22.91 -47.91
N GLN A 949 12.42 24.05 -47.38
CA GLN A 949 11.77 25.36 -47.53
C GLN A 949 12.68 26.33 -48.29
N ASN A 950 12.19 26.95 -49.37
CA ASN A 950 12.94 28.00 -50.05
C ASN A 950 13.08 29.26 -49.17
N CYS A 951 14.29 29.79 -49.06
CA CYS A 951 14.60 30.88 -48.14
C CYS A 951 14.00 32.25 -48.54
N ARG A 952 13.75 32.48 -49.84
CA ARG A 952 13.23 33.74 -50.43
C ARG A 952 11.70 33.84 -50.42
N SER A 953 11.02 32.72 -50.66
CA SER A 953 9.55 32.64 -50.77
C SER A 953 8.85 32.12 -49.51
N LYS A 954 9.64 31.56 -48.57
CA LYS A 954 9.21 30.82 -47.36
C LYS A 954 8.32 29.60 -47.65
N LYS A 955 8.23 29.17 -48.91
CA LYS A 955 7.39 28.06 -49.37
C LYS A 955 8.18 26.75 -49.44
N TYR A 956 7.47 25.64 -49.33
CA TYR A 956 8.06 24.30 -49.22
C TYR A 956 8.12 23.62 -50.58
N LEU A 957 9.15 22.80 -50.79
CA LEU A 957 9.27 21.87 -51.91
C LEU A 957 8.11 20.88 -51.84
N ASP A 958 7.23 20.94 -52.83
CA ASP A 958 5.88 20.39 -52.79
C ASP A 958 5.58 19.61 -54.08
N VAL A 959 5.02 18.41 -53.96
CA VAL A 959 4.55 17.63 -55.12
C VAL A 959 3.17 18.11 -55.53
N LEU A 960 3.05 18.57 -56.79
CA LEU A 960 1.83 19.16 -57.34
C LEU A 960 0.58 18.29 -57.08
N ASN A 961 -0.43 18.91 -56.47
CA ASN A 961 -1.70 18.27 -56.10
C ASN A 961 -1.55 17.00 -55.22
N ALA A 962 -0.43 16.86 -54.50
CA ALA A 962 -0.06 15.67 -53.74
C ALA A 962 -0.07 14.37 -54.57
N GLN A 963 0.19 14.44 -55.88
CA GLN A 963 0.15 13.28 -56.77
C GLN A 963 1.37 12.37 -56.59
N GLY A 964 1.25 11.35 -55.73
CA GLY A 964 2.25 10.30 -55.53
C GLY A 964 2.39 9.32 -56.70
N ALA A 965 2.63 9.84 -57.90
CA ALA A 965 2.79 9.09 -59.16
C ALA A 965 4.07 9.49 -59.91
N SER A 966 4.65 8.57 -60.67
CA SER A 966 5.87 8.81 -61.46
C SER A 966 5.62 9.84 -62.56
N GLY A 967 6.46 10.87 -62.65
CA GLY A 967 6.30 12.03 -63.54
C GLY A 967 5.48 13.18 -62.95
N ALA A 968 5.05 13.11 -61.68
CA ALA A 968 4.36 14.22 -61.04
C ALA A 968 5.30 15.39 -60.75
N ASN A 969 4.84 16.61 -61.05
CA ASN A 969 5.67 17.81 -61.03
C ASN A 969 6.03 18.28 -59.61
N VAL A 970 7.23 18.85 -59.43
CA VAL A 970 7.64 19.46 -58.17
C VAL A 970 7.64 20.99 -58.29
N GLN A 971 7.02 21.62 -57.30
CA GLN A 971 6.74 23.05 -57.23
C GLN A 971 7.12 23.59 -55.85
N GLN A 972 6.91 24.89 -55.62
CA GLN A 972 6.79 25.42 -54.26
C GLN A 972 5.32 25.65 -53.86
N TRP A 973 4.99 25.39 -52.60
CA TRP A 973 3.67 25.70 -52.05
C TRP A 973 3.73 26.18 -50.59
N GLN A 974 2.68 26.87 -50.15
CA GLN A 974 2.52 27.28 -48.76
C GLN A 974 2.59 26.08 -47.82
N GLY A 975 3.29 26.23 -46.68
CA GLY A 975 3.42 25.17 -45.68
C GLY A 975 2.05 24.67 -45.21
N ASN A 976 1.78 23.38 -45.44
CA ASN A 976 0.49 22.75 -45.14
C ASN A 976 0.62 21.44 -44.32
N GLY A 977 1.84 20.96 -44.08
CA GLY A 977 2.11 19.76 -43.26
C GLY A 977 1.75 18.42 -43.93
N SER A 978 1.30 18.43 -45.18
CA SER A 978 0.97 17.20 -45.92
C SER A 978 2.22 16.46 -46.40
N SER A 979 2.09 15.14 -46.65
CA SER A 979 3.19 14.30 -47.16
C SER A 979 3.79 14.76 -48.49
N ALA A 980 3.12 15.64 -49.24
CA ALA A 980 3.67 16.27 -50.45
C ALA A 980 4.87 17.20 -50.16
N GLN A 981 5.02 17.64 -48.92
CA GLN A 981 6.07 18.55 -48.44
C GLN A 981 7.09 17.84 -47.53
N ARG A 982 7.09 16.50 -47.53
CA ARG A 982 7.84 15.63 -46.62
C ARG A 982 8.68 14.65 -47.43
N TRP A 983 9.96 14.57 -47.10
CA TRP A 983 10.94 13.85 -47.89
C TRP A 983 11.80 12.97 -46.98
N ARG A 984 12.10 11.73 -47.37
CA ARG A 984 13.17 10.94 -46.74
C ARG A 984 14.46 11.15 -47.53
N VAL A 985 15.61 11.07 -46.85
CA VAL A 985 16.91 11.11 -47.51
C VAL A 985 17.57 9.76 -47.33
N ASP A 986 17.95 9.12 -48.43
CA ASP A 986 18.74 7.90 -48.43
C ASP A 986 20.13 8.20 -48.99
N TYR A 987 21.15 7.57 -48.44
CA TYR A 987 22.49 7.58 -49.02
C TYR A 987 22.62 6.46 -50.06
N VAL A 988 23.31 6.75 -51.18
CA VAL A 988 23.53 5.78 -52.26
C VAL A 988 24.99 5.35 -52.33
N ASN A 989 25.87 6.25 -52.77
CA ASN A 989 27.31 6.03 -52.94
C ASN A 989 28.01 7.40 -53.12
N GLY A 990 29.31 7.52 -52.80
CA GLY A 990 30.14 8.68 -53.14
C GLY A 990 29.68 10.02 -52.56
N GLY A 991 28.93 9.97 -51.45
CA GLY A 991 28.27 11.13 -50.84
C GLY A 991 27.03 11.66 -51.57
N SER A 992 26.53 10.93 -52.57
CA SER A 992 25.29 11.24 -53.27
C SER A 992 24.08 10.70 -52.51
N PHE A 993 23.00 11.49 -52.47
CA PHE A 993 21.77 11.18 -51.76
C PHE A 993 20.56 11.13 -52.70
N VAL A 994 19.62 10.24 -52.39
CA VAL A 994 18.29 10.17 -52.99
C VAL A 994 17.29 10.85 -52.08
N ILE A 995 16.44 11.72 -52.65
CA ILE A 995 15.42 12.48 -51.92
C ILE A 995 14.05 11.84 -52.22
N ARG A 996 13.61 10.91 -51.36
CA ARG A 996 12.40 10.09 -51.52
C ARG A 996 11.14 10.81 -51.04
N SER A 997 10.02 10.68 -51.74
CA SER A 997 8.77 11.37 -51.38
C SER A 997 7.96 10.56 -50.36
N ALA A 998 7.52 11.20 -49.25
CA ALA A 998 6.66 10.55 -48.26
C ALA A 998 5.21 10.31 -48.75
N LEU A 999 4.88 10.66 -49.99
CA LEU A 999 3.64 10.23 -50.65
C LEU A 999 3.68 8.76 -51.08
N ASN A 1000 4.86 8.25 -51.42
CA ASN A 1000 5.07 6.90 -51.94
C ASN A 1000 6.57 6.58 -51.89
N ASP A 1001 6.98 5.67 -51.00
CA ASP A 1001 8.41 5.33 -50.82
C ASP A 1001 9.07 4.69 -52.06
N SER A 1002 8.33 4.35 -53.13
CA SER A 1002 8.93 3.96 -54.42
C SER A 1002 9.32 5.15 -55.32
N LEU A 1003 8.96 6.38 -54.95
CA LEU A 1003 9.17 7.58 -55.76
C LEU A 1003 10.20 8.53 -55.13
N VAL A 1004 11.05 9.08 -55.99
CA VAL A 1004 12.19 9.91 -55.62
C VAL A 1004 12.24 11.17 -56.47
N LEU A 1005 12.86 12.23 -55.95
CA LEU A 1005 13.15 13.45 -56.68
C LEU A 1005 14.01 13.11 -57.92
N ASP A 1006 13.67 13.68 -59.06
CA ASP A 1006 14.19 13.27 -60.36
C ASP A 1006 14.34 14.49 -61.27
N VAL A 1007 15.50 14.62 -61.91
CA VAL A 1007 15.77 15.61 -62.96
C VAL A 1007 15.21 15.05 -64.26
N ASN A 1008 14.13 15.63 -64.77
CA ASN A 1008 13.36 15.02 -65.86
C ASN A 1008 14.23 14.74 -67.11
N GLY A 1009 14.34 13.47 -67.49
CA GLY A 1009 15.15 13.01 -68.60
C GLY A 1009 16.68 13.16 -68.41
N GLY A 1010 17.14 13.43 -67.19
CA GLY A 1010 18.55 13.72 -66.88
C GLY A 1010 19.07 15.04 -67.45
N ALA A 1011 18.18 15.96 -67.83
CA ALA A 1011 18.54 17.20 -68.52
C ALA A 1011 19.34 18.17 -67.63
N LEU A 1012 20.44 18.72 -68.16
CA LEU A 1012 21.34 19.65 -67.45
C LEU A 1012 21.33 21.08 -68.00
N ASN A 1013 20.41 21.42 -68.90
CA ASN A 1013 20.17 22.81 -69.29
C ASN A 1013 19.49 23.59 -68.16
N ASP A 1014 19.63 24.92 -68.17
CA ASP A 1014 18.86 25.78 -67.29
C ASP A 1014 17.36 25.69 -67.65
N GLY A 1015 16.52 25.58 -66.63
CA GLY A 1015 15.09 25.31 -66.78
C GLY A 1015 14.73 23.82 -66.92
N ALA A 1016 15.69 22.89 -66.75
CA ALA A 1016 15.36 21.46 -66.68
C ALA A 1016 14.47 21.16 -65.47
N ASN A 1017 13.39 20.40 -65.68
CA ASN A 1017 12.30 20.27 -64.72
C ASN A 1017 12.61 19.29 -63.59
N ILE A 1018 12.23 19.61 -62.35
CA ILE A 1018 12.23 18.65 -61.24
C ILE A 1018 10.86 17.99 -61.11
N GLN A 1019 10.85 16.67 -61.06
CA GLN A 1019 9.67 15.83 -60.85
C GLN A 1019 9.91 14.84 -59.70
N ILE A 1020 8.91 14.04 -59.35
CA ILE A 1020 9.13 12.76 -58.69
C ILE A 1020 8.98 11.62 -59.70
N TYR A 1021 9.86 10.62 -59.63
CA TYR A 1021 9.88 9.48 -60.56
C TYR A 1021 10.17 8.18 -59.81
N ALA A 1022 9.86 7.04 -60.43
CA ALA A 1022 10.20 5.73 -59.88
C ALA A 1022 11.72 5.58 -59.68
N ALA A 1023 12.13 5.11 -58.50
CA ALA A 1023 13.54 4.91 -58.17
C ALA A 1023 14.19 3.92 -59.16
N ASN A 1024 15.15 4.42 -59.95
CA ASN A 1024 15.82 3.68 -61.02
C ASN A 1024 17.36 3.64 -60.89
N GLY A 1025 17.92 4.38 -59.92
CA GLY A 1025 19.35 4.36 -59.61
C GLY A 1025 20.24 5.16 -60.58
N SER A 1026 19.66 5.96 -61.48
CA SER A 1026 20.43 6.84 -62.37
C SER A 1026 20.89 8.14 -61.68
N ASP A 1027 21.94 8.76 -62.20
CA ASP A 1027 22.49 10.03 -61.68
C ASP A 1027 21.50 11.21 -61.72
N ALA A 1028 20.39 11.09 -62.47
CA ALA A 1028 19.29 12.05 -62.49
C ALA A 1028 18.48 12.09 -61.18
N GLN A 1029 18.65 11.09 -60.30
CA GLN A 1029 17.96 10.96 -59.02
C GLN A 1029 18.89 11.19 -57.81
N GLY A 1030 20.17 11.44 -58.06
CA GLY A 1030 21.17 11.75 -57.04
C GLY A 1030 21.34 13.25 -56.82
N PHE A 1031 21.51 13.65 -55.55
CA PHE A 1031 21.70 15.04 -55.14
C PHE A 1031 22.78 15.18 -54.05
N TYR A 1032 23.46 16.33 -54.02
CA TYR A 1032 24.39 16.73 -52.97
C TYR A 1032 23.81 17.91 -52.17
N PHE A 1033 23.91 17.82 -50.84
CA PHE A 1033 23.56 18.91 -49.93
C PHE A 1033 24.82 19.71 -49.57
N ALA A 1034 24.96 20.92 -50.12
CA ALA A 1034 26.08 21.82 -49.83
C ALA A 1034 25.65 22.93 -48.87
N GLN A 1035 26.18 22.94 -47.65
CA GLN A 1035 25.77 23.88 -46.61
C GLN A 1035 26.17 25.34 -46.96
N THR A 1036 25.32 26.29 -46.61
CA THR A 1036 25.44 27.71 -46.98
C THR A 1036 24.74 28.60 -45.95
N SER A 1037 24.74 29.92 -46.17
CA SER A 1037 23.92 30.90 -45.46
C SER A 1037 22.95 31.60 -46.41
N TYR A 1038 22.02 32.38 -45.85
CA TYR A 1038 21.13 33.28 -46.60
C TYR A 1038 20.75 34.50 -45.74
N THR A 1039 20.64 35.66 -46.37
CA THR A 1039 20.14 36.90 -45.76
C THR A 1039 18.89 37.36 -46.54
N PRO A 1040 17.74 37.65 -45.87
CA PRO A 1040 16.54 38.13 -46.54
C PRO A 1040 16.75 39.42 -47.34
N GLU A 1041 15.87 39.70 -48.30
CA GLU A 1041 15.86 40.96 -49.05
C GLU A 1041 15.31 42.12 -48.20
N ALA A 1042 15.51 43.36 -48.65
CA ALA A 1042 14.86 44.52 -48.06
C ALA A 1042 13.40 44.64 -48.55
N VAL A 1043 12.52 45.06 -47.66
CA VAL A 1043 11.09 45.29 -47.91
C VAL A 1043 10.78 46.78 -47.80
N ASP A 1044 10.05 47.33 -48.75
CA ASP A 1044 9.39 48.63 -48.60
C ASP A 1044 7.98 48.61 -49.20
N LEU A 1045 6.97 48.89 -48.37
CA LEU A 1045 5.55 48.90 -48.73
C LEU A 1045 5.09 50.34 -49.02
N ALA A 1046 4.21 50.48 -50.01
CA ALA A 1046 3.68 51.77 -50.49
C ALA A 1046 2.60 52.37 -49.55
N VAL A 1047 2.84 52.35 -48.25
CA VAL A 1047 1.94 52.91 -47.23
C VAL A 1047 1.91 54.45 -47.36
N PRO A 1048 0.74 55.09 -47.48
CA PRO A 1048 0.62 56.55 -47.51
C PRO A 1048 1.02 57.19 -46.17
N VAL A 1049 1.16 58.51 -46.16
CA VAL A 1049 1.43 59.29 -44.93
C VAL A 1049 0.55 60.54 -44.87
N TYR A 1050 -0.35 60.58 -43.88
CA TYR A 1050 -1.09 61.79 -43.50
C TYR A 1050 -0.43 62.44 -42.28
N ASN A 1051 0.02 63.69 -42.43
CA ASN A 1051 0.54 64.49 -41.33
C ASN A 1051 -0.61 65.00 -40.45
N GLN A 1052 -0.57 64.71 -39.14
CA GLN A 1052 -1.69 64.96 -38.22
C GLN A 1052 -2.00 66.45 -38.02
N TYR A 1053 -0.97 67.31 -38.02
CA TYR A 1053 -1.15 68.76 -37.90
C TYR A 1053 -1.85 69.36 -39.14
N SER A 1054 -1.51 68.86 -40.34
CA SER A 1054 -2.05 69.33 -41.62
C SER A 1054 -3.54 69.06 -41.82
N VAL A 1055 -4.13 68.17 -41.00
CA VAL A 1055 -5.57 67.84 -40.99
C VAL A 1055 -6.32 68.35 -39.75
N GLY A 1056 -5.66 69.11 -38.86
CA GLY A 1056 -6.29 69.66 -37.66
C GLY A 1056 -6.45 68.66 -36.51
N LEU A 1057 -5.54 67.68 -36.42
CA LEU A 1057 -5.48 66.66 -35.36
C LEU A 1057 -4.15 66.79 -34.57
N PRO A 1058 -3.97 67.83 -33.75
CA PRO A 1058 -2.72 68.06 -33.02
C PRO A 1058 -2.25 66.86 -32.19
N ASN A 1059 -3.18 66.08 -31.62
CA ASN A 1059 -2.91 64.90 -30.80
C ASN A 1059 -3.50 63.61 -31.40
N GLY A 1060 -3.71 63.53 -32.73
CA GLY A 1060 -4.41 62.41 -33.37
C GLY A 1060 -3.52 61.34 -34.02
N CYS A 1061 -2.33 61.06 -33.48
CA CYS A 1061 -1.32 60.20 -34.14
C CYS A 1061 -1.85 58.79 -34.48
N GLU A 1062 -2.67 58.19 -33.61
CA GLU A 1062 -3.31 56.88 -33.80
C GLU A 1062 -4.34 56.89 -34.94
N SER A 1063 -5.14 57.95 -35.02
CA SER A 1063 -6.15 58.10 -36.07
C SER A 1063 -5.49 58.26 -37.44
N ALA A 1064 -4.40 59.04 -37.53
CA ALA A 1064 -3.62 59.20 -38.75
C ALA A 1064 -2.87 57.90 -39.11
N ALA A 1065 -2.28 57.19 -38.14
CA ALA A 1065 -1.57 55.93 -38.39
C ALA A 1065 -2.53 54.81 -38.82
N LEU A 1066 -3.71 54.72 -38.22
CA LEU A 1066 -4.76 53.79 -38.65
C LEU A 1066 -5.27 54.14 -40.05
N THR A 1067 -5.49 55.42 -40.36
CA THR A 1067 -5.83 55.85 -41.72
C THR A 1067 -4.71 55.57 -42.74
N ASN A 1068 -3.43 55.68 -42.37
CA ASN A 1068 -2.31 55.30 -43.25
C ASN A 1068 -2.42 53.82 -43.66
N VAL A 1069 -2.68 52.89 -42.72
CA VAL A 1069 -2.84 51.45 -43.03
C VAL A 1069 -4.13 51.17 -43.79
N LEU A 1070 -5.24 51.81 -43.44
CA LEU A 1070 -6.51 51.61 -44.15
C LEU A 1070 -6.46 52.15 -45.60
N ASN A 1071 -5.74 53.25 -45.85
CA ASN A 1071 -5.60 53.79 -47.21
C ASN A 1071 -4.50 53.07 -48.02
N TYR A 1072 -3.56 52.36 -47.40
CA TYR A 1072 -2.75 51.34 -48.08
C TYR A 1072 -3.64 50.22 -48.66
N TYR A 1073 -4.67 49.78 -47.93
CA TYR A 1073 -5.69 48.85 -48.42
C TYR A 1073 -6.79 49.52 -49.27
N GLY A 1074 -6.66 50.81 -49.61
CA GLY A 1074 -7.54 51.50 -50.55
C GLY A 1074 -8.90 51.95 -50.03
N PHE A 1075 -9.14 51.95 -48.70
CA PHE A 1075 -10.47 52.31 -48.15
C PHE A 1075 -10.87 53.78 -48.32
N GLY A 1076 -9.91 54.69 -48.53
CA GLY A 1076 -10.19 56.11 -48.84
C GLY A 1076 -10.75 56.94 -47.68
N VAL A 1077 -10.53 56.52 -46.42
CA VAL A 1077 -11.04 57.19 -45.22
C VAL A 1077 -10.16 58.38 -44.82
N GLY A 1078 -10.73 59.43 -44.22
CA GLY A 1078 -9.98 60.57 -43.70
C GLY A 1078 -9.56 60.39 -42.23
N PRO A 1079 -8.41 60.94 -41.79
CA PRO A 1079 -7.98 60.85 -40.38
C PRO A 1079 -9.01 61.43 -39.40
N CYS A 1080 -9.65 62.55 -39.75
CA CYS A 1080 -10.69 63.16 -38.91
C CYS A 1080 -11.95 62.29 -38.82
N GLU A 1081 -12.37 61.63 -39.90
CA GLU A 1081 -13.47 60.65 -39.80
C GLU A 1081 -13.09 59.49 -38.87
N MET A 1082 -11.85 58.99 -38.93
CA MET A 1082 -11.36 57.96 -38.02
C MET A 1082 -11.43 58.45 -36.55
N ALA A 1083 -11.00 59.67 -36.29
CA ALA A 1083 -11.01 60.31 -34.97
C ALA A 1083 -12.41 60.66 -34.43
N ASP A 1084 -13.36 61.05 -35.29
CA ASP A 1084 -14.73 61.49 -34.92
C ASP A 1084 -15.73 60.33 -34.85
N ARG A 1085 -15.63 59.35 -35.75
CA ARG A 1085 -16.69 58.35 -35.99
C ARG A 1085 -16.35 56.95 -35.48
N TRP A 1086 -15.07 56.61 -35.42
CA TRP A 1086 -14.62 55.21 -35.23
C TRP A 1086 -13.84 54.99 -33.94
N ILE A 1087 -13.07 55.98 -33.49
CA ILE A 1087 -12.34 55.97 -32.22
C ILE A 1087 -13.20 56.64 -31.13
N PRO A 1088 -13.70 55.90 -30.11
CA PRO A 1088 -14.48 56.50 -29.03
C PRO A 1088 -13.59 57.35 -28.11
N ARG A 1089 -14.15 58.42 -27.53
CA ARG A 1089 -13.44 59.34 -26.63
C ARG A 1089 -13.84 59.13 -25.17
N SER A 1090 -12.92 59.36 -24.23
CA SER A 1090 -13.15 59.28 -22.78
C SER A 1090 -12.37 60.37 -22.04
N SER A 1091 -12.82 60.72 -20.84
CA SER A 1091 -12.11 61.64 -19.93
C SER A 1091 -11.16 60.95 -18.95
N TRP A 1092 -11.07 59.61 -19.00
CA TRP A 1092 -10.25 58.80 -18.08
C TRP A 1092 -9.73 57.46 -18.64
N ASP A 1093 -10.38 56.90 -19.67
CA ASP A 1093 -9.99 55.63 -20.28
C ASP A 1093 -9.10 55.91 -21.50
N PHE A 1094 -7.85 55.45 -21.45
CA PHE A 1094 -6.89 55.54 -22.56
C PHE A 1094 -6.59 54.18 -23.20
N VAL A 1095 -7.23 53.09 -22.73
CA VAL A 1095 -6.98 51.72 -23.20
C VAL A 1095 -8.00 51.30 -24.25
N TRP A 1096 -9.27 51.63 -24.04
CA TRP A 1096 -10.37 51.31 -24.96
C TRP A 1096 -10.93 52.52 -25.71
N CYS A 1097 -10.56 53.72 -25.27
CA CYS A 1097 -10.96 55.00 -25.82
C CYS A 1097 -9.74 55.90 -25.99
N PHE A 1098 -9.86 56.95 -26.81
CA PHE A 1098 -8.90 58.04 -26.83
C PHE A 1098 -9.15 58.96 -25.63
N TRP A 1099 -8.11 59.23 -24.86
CA TRP A 1099 -8.23 60.03 -23.65
C TRP A 1099 -8.13 61.53 -23.97
N GLY A 1100 -9.27 62.21 -23.89
CA GLY A 1100 -9.45 63.60 -24.30
C GLY A 1100 -10.05 63.71 -25.71
N ASP A 1101 -9.54 64.67 -26.48
CA ASP A 1101 -10.01 65.04 -27.80
C ASP A 1101 -8.80 65.26 -28.74
N PRO A 1102 -8.62 64.46 -29.81
CA PRO A 1102 -7.44 64.52 -30.67
C PRO A 1102 -7.37 65.83 -31.49
N HIS A 1103 -8.48 66.56 -31.60
CA HIS A 1103 -8.54 67.89 -32.20
C HIS A 1103 -8.07 69.00 -31.25
N SER A 1104 -8.04 68.76 -29.93
CA SER A 1104 -7.65 69.78 -28.96
C SER A 1104 -6.13 69.79 -28.75
N PRO A 1105 -5.45 70.95 -28.91
CA PRO A 1105 -4.01 71.04 -28.62
C PRO A 1105 -3.69 70.94 -27.12
N ASN A 1106 -4.68 71.17 -26.25
CA ASN A 1106 -4.50 71.28 -24.79
C ASN A 1106 -5.21 70.17 -24.00
N ASN A 1107 -5.91 69.24 -24.65
CA ASN A 1107 -6.74 68.23 -24.00
C ASN A 1107 -6.86 66.96 -24.86
N GLY A 1108 -5.75 66.35 -25.23
CA GLY A 1108 -5.68 65.05 -25.91
C GLY A 1108 -4.42 64.30 -25.51
N ASN A 1109 -4.49 62.97 -25.41
CA ASN A 1109 -3.40 62.12 -24.93
C ASN A 1109 -3.10 61.01 -25.94
N GLU A 1110 -3.61 59.80 -25.72
CA GLU A 1110 -3.43 58.63 -26.59
C GLU A 1110 -4.62 57.65 -26.52
N ILE A 1111 -4.61 56.63 -27.38
CA ILE A 1111 -5.37 55.38 -27.25
C ILE A 1111 -4.42 54.19 -27.43
N CYS A 1112 -4.49 53.19 -26.54
CA CYS A 1112 -3.65 51.98 -26.63
C CYS A 1112 -4.13 50.98 -27.70
N ALA A 1113 -3.29 49.97 -27.98
CA ALA A 1113 -3.55 48.95 -28.99
C ALA A 1113 -4.94 48.27 -28.92
N PRO A 1114 -5.50 47.87 -27.75
CA PRO A 1114 -6.81 47.22 -27.71
C PRO A 1114 -7.95 48.10 -28.22
N GLY A 1115 -7.93 49.39 -27.86
CA GLY A 1115 -8.93 50.37 -28.29
C GLY A 1115 -8.82 50.70 -29.78
N LEU A 1116 -7.61 50.94 -30.29
CA LEU A 1116 -7.40 51.23 -31.72
C LEU A 1116 -7.70 50.00 -32.59
N ASN A 1117 -7.35 48.79 -32.13
CA ASN A 1117 -7.68 47.54 -32.80
C ASN A 1117 -9.20 47.30 -32.87
N LYS A 1118 -9.94 47.69 -31.83
CA LYS A 1118 -11.41 47.65 -31.80
C LYS A 1118 -12.02 48.67 -32.75
N ALA A 1119 -11.50 49.90 -32.79
CA ALA A 1119 -11.92 50.93 -33.75
C ALA A 1119 -11.70 50.48 -35.21
N ALA A 1120 -10.52 49.92 -35.51
CA ALA A 1120 -10.18 49.37 -36.81
C ALA A 1120 -11.11 48.23 -37.25
N ASN A 1121 -11.40 47.27 -36.36
CA ASN A 1121 -12.34 46.19 -36.67
C ASN A 1121 -13.78 46.68 -36.85
N ASN A 1122 -14.23 47.69 -36.08
CA ASN A 1122 -15.54 48.31 -36.26
C ASN A 1122 -15.66 48.97 -37.65
N PHE A 1123 -14.63 49.72 -38.07
CA PHE A 1123 -14.56 50.31 -39.41
C PHE A 1123 -14.62 49.22 -40.49
N LEU A 1124 -13.71 48.25 -40.44
CA LEU A 1124 -13.60 47.17 -41.44
C LEU A 1124 -14.89 46.35 -41.57
N ALA A 1125 -15.59 46.08 -40.47
CA ALA A 1125 -16.89 45.43 -40.48
C ALA A 1125 -17.97 46.30 -41.13
N SER A 1126 -17.99 47.61 -40.86
CA SER A 1126 -18.96 48.54 -41.47
C SER A 1126 -18.76 48.71 -42.98
N SER A 1127 -17.51 48.65 -43.45
CA SER A 1127 -17.14 48.69 -44.87
C SER A 1127 -17.36 47.35 -45.59
N GLY A 1128 -17.86 46.32 -44.91
CA GLY A 1128 -18.07 44.99 -45.49
C GLY A 1128 -16.77 44.26 -45.87
N SER A 1129 -15.63 44.62 -45.27
CA SER A 1129 -14.34 44.04 -45.63
C SER A 1129 -14.16 42.62 -45.09
N ASN A 1130 -13.31 41.85 -45.78
CA ASN A 1130 -12.80 40.57 -45.29
C ASN A 1130 -11.54 40.74 -44.42
N LEU A 1131 -10.80 41.85 -44.55
CA LEU A 1131 -9.62 42.14 -43.73
C LEU A 1131 -10.01 42.33 -42.26
N ARG A 1132 -9.13 41.94 -41.33
CA ARG A 1132 -9.30 42.13 -39.89
C ARG A 1132 -8.08 42.77 -39.27
N SER A 1133 -8.32 43.52 -38.21
CA SER A 1133 -7.27 44.11 -37.39
C SER A 1133 -6.95 43.15 -36.24
N TYR A 1134 -5.66 42.98 -35.95
CA TYR A 1134 -5.15 42.10 -34.90
C TYR A 1134 -4.20 42.89 -34.00
N ASP A 1135 -4.51 42.92 -32.70
CA ASP A 1135 -3.56 43.31 -31.67
C ASP A 1135 -2.49 42.22 -31.57
N VAL A 1136 -1.23 42.60 -31.80
CA VAL A 1136 -0.05 41.73 -31.79
C VAL A 1136 1.00 42.23 -30.80
N SER A 1137 0.56 43.03 -29.83
CA SER A 1137 1.41 43.62 -28.79
C SER A 1137 2.21 42.57 -28.02
N GLY A 1138 3.47 42.88 -27.70
CA GLY A 1138 4.44 41.97 -27.11
C GLY A 1138 5.26 41.15 -28.12
N THR A 1139 4.91 41.19 -29.41
CA THR A 1139 5.73 40.61 -30.50
C THR A 1139 7.00 41.44 -30.67
N SER A 1140 8.18 40.82 -30.86
CA SER A 1140 9.44 41.56 -31.01
C SER A 1140 9.47 42.32 -32.35
N LEU A 1141 10.22 43.44 -32.43
CA LEU A 1141 10.30 44.22 -33.67
C LEU A 1141 10.91 43.40 -34.83
N TYR A 1142 11.76 42.42 -34.54
CA TYR A 1142 12.30 41.49 -35.53
C TYR A 1142 11.22 40.52 -36.04
N ASP A 1143 10.33 40.06 -35.16
CA ASP A 1143 9.23 39.16 -35.53
C ASP A 1143 8.10 39.91 -36.26
N LEU A 1144 7.88 41.19 -35.95
CA LEU A 1144 7.00 42.08 -36.71
C LEU A 1144 7.47 42.27 -38.16
N CYS A 1145 8.76 42.11 -38.45
CA CYS A 1145 9.26 42.15 -39.82
C CYS A 1145 8.71 41.00 -40.69
N ASN A 1146 8.25 39.87 -40.10
CA ASN A 1146 7.58 38.81 -40.86
C ASN A 1146 6.24 39.29 -41.46
N TYR A 1147 5.51 40.20 -40.79
CA TYR A 1147 4.31 40.80 -41.37
C TYR A 1147 4.65 41.73 -42.54
N LEU A 1148 5.79 42.41 -42.50
CA LEU A 1148 6.29 43.21 -43.63
C LEU A 1148 6.69 42.30 -44.81
N ASP A 1149 7.37 41.17 -44.57
CA ASP A 1149 7.70 40.13 -45.56
C ASP A 1149 6.42 39.59 -46.25
N ASP A 1150 5.32 39.41 -45.50
CA ASP A 1150 4.00 39.01 -46.01
C ASP A 1150 3.22 40.15 -46.70
N GLY A 1151 3.70 41.40 -46.64
CA GLY A 1151 3.08 42.57 -47.30
C GLY A 1151 2.10 43.37 -46.44
N HIS A 1152 2.08 43.17 -45.12
CA HIS A 1152 1.17 43.80 -44.17
C HIS A 1152 1.87 44.86 -43.30
N PRO A 1153 1.52 46.16 -43.43
CA PRO A 1153 2.05 47.22 -42.56
C PRO A 1153 1.63 47.05 -41.10
N VAL A 1154 2.49 47.48 -40.18
CA VAL A 1154 2.27 47.34 -38.73
C VAL A 1154 2.24 48.71 -38.05
N ILE A 1155 1.17 49.02 -37.34
CA ILE A 1155 1.07 50.20 -36.46
C ILE A 1155 1.80 49.89 -35.16
N ILE A 1156 2.68 50.79 -34.70
CA ILE A 1156 3.38 50.66 -33.41
C ILE A 1156 3.35 51.96 -32.61
N TRP A 1157 3.40 51.85 -31.28
CA TRP A 1157 3.64 52.97 -30.38
C TRP A 1157 5.15 53.12 -30.13
N THR A 1158 5.62 54.36 -30.21
CA THR A 1158 7.01 54.78 -30.04
C THR A 1158 7.01 56.19 -29.43
N THR A 1159 8.00 57.02 -29.75
CA THR A 1159 8.14 58.40 -29.27
C THR A 1159 8.30 59.40 -30.41
N VAL A 1160 7.99 60.69 -30.16
CA VAL A 1160 8.17 61.74 -31.16
C VAL A 1160 9.65 61.89 -31.48
N HIS A 1161 9.97 61.98 -32.78
CA HIS A 1161 11.33 61.96 -33.33
C HIS A 1161 12.19 60.77 -32.86
N GLN A 1162 11.57 59.67 -32.42
CA GLN A 1162 12.22 58.48 -31.83
C GLN A 1162 13.16 58.80 -30.65
N GLY A 1163 12.85 59.86 -29.88
CA GLY A 1163 13.57 60.23 -28.66
C GLY A 1163 13.33 59.30 -27.47
N ASN A 1164 13.85 59.66 -26.30
CA ASN A 1164 13.62 58.88 -25.07
C ASN A 1164 12.14 58.91 -24.64
N VAL A 1165 11.68 57.81 -24.04
CA VAL A 1165 10.35 57.72 -23.39
C VAL A 1165 10.33 58.62 -22.16
N GLY A 1166 9.30 59.46 -22.04
CA GLY A 1166 9.14 60.39 -20.92
C GLY A 1166 8.51 59.74 -19.68
N TYR A 1167 8.26 60.56 -18.65
CA TYR A 1167 7.63 60.07 -17.42
C TYR A 1167 6.22 59.51 -17.68
N ILE A 1168 5.88 58.43 -16.98
CA ILE A 1168 4.62 57.68 -17.11
C ILE A 1168 3.58 58.30 -16.17
N TYR A 1169 2.61 59.02 -16.72
CA TYR A 1169 1.60 59.76 -15.94
C TYR A 1169 0.30 59.00 -15.69
N ALA A 1170 0.02 57.91 -16.42
CA ALA A 1170 -1.12 57.03 -16.14
C ALA A 1170 -0.82 55.55 -16.42
N ARG A 1171 -1.54 54.66 -15.74
CA ARG A 1171 -1.49 53.20 -15.92
C ARG A 1171 -2.89 52.60 -15.80
N GLN A 1172 -3.26 51.71 -16.71
CA GLN A 1172 -4.58 51.08 -16.76
C GLN A 1172 -4.48 49.73 -17.49
N GLY A 1173 -5.02 48.65 -16.92
CA GLY A 1173 -5.14 47.35 -17.61
C GLY A 1173 -3.84 46.71 -18.11
N GLY A 1174 -2.67 47.10 -17.57
CA GLY A 1174 -1.34 46.68 -18.04
C GLY A 1174 -0.66 47.70 -18.97
N TYR A 1175 -1.43 48.59 -19.58
CA TYR A 1175 -0.97 49.67 -20.46
C TYR A 1175 -0.62 50.95 -19.69
N PHE A 1176 0.09 51.87 -20.33
CA PHE A 1176 0.54 53.11 -19.69
C PHE A 1176 0.78 54.27 -20.67
N ALA A 1177 0.27 55.45 -20.30
CA ALA A 1177 0.49 56.71 -21.00
C ALA A 1177 1.69 57.45 -20.43
N CYS A 1178 2.52 58.00 -21.30
CA CYS A 1178 3.74 58.72 -20.93
C CYS A 1178 3.93 60.00 -21.74
N VAL A 1179 4.71 60.93 -21.19
CA VAL A 1179 5.17 62.11 -21.94
C VAL A 1179 6.00 61.63 -23.14
N ASN A 1180 5.94 62.34 -24.27
CA ASN A 1180 6.63 62.03 -25.52
C ASN A 1180 6.19 60.71 -26.20
N SER A 1181 4.96 60.23 -25.98
CA SER A 1181 4.37 59.12 -26.74
C SER A 1181 4.05 59.52 -28.19
N HIS A 1182 4.09 58.57 -29.12
CA HIS A 1182 3.76 58.75 -30.54
C HIS A 1182 3.31 57.44 -31.18
N THR A 1183 2.54 57.51 -32.28
CA THR A 1183 2.04 56.32 -33.00
C THR A 1183 2.32 56.43 -34.49
N VAL A 1184 3.00 55.42 -35.04
CA VAL A 1184 3.56 55.41 -36.40
C VAL A 1184 3.30 54.08 -37.09
N VAL A 1185 3.55 53.99 -38.40
CA VAL A 1185 3.43 52.75 -39.17
C VAL A 1185 4.79 52.29 -39.68
N LEU A 1186 5.21 51.08 -39.30
CA LEU A 1186 6.29 50.36 -39.96
C LEU A 1186 5.84 50.04 -41.40
N LYS A 1187 6.50 50.64 -42.40
CA LYS A 1187 6.24 50.41 -43.83
C LYS A 1187 7.29 49.52 -44.49
N GLY A 1188 8.44 49.28 -43.86
CA GLY A 1188 9.51 48.48 -44.46
C GLY A 1188 10.70 48.26 -43.54
N TYR A 1189 11.64 47.43 -43.98
CA TYR A 1189 12.92 47.23 -43.31
C TYR A 1189 14.00 46.76 -44.28
N ASN A 1190 15.26 47.02 -43.94
CA ASN A 1190 16.42 46.60 -44.71
C ASN A 1190 17.38 45.80 -43.78
N PRO A 1191 17.44 44.47 -43.90
CA PRO A 1191 18.31 43.64 -43.06
C PRO A 1191 19.79 43.76 -43.43
N GLN A 1192 20.15 44.21 -44.64
CA GLN A 1192 21.54 44.46 -45.04
C GLN A 1192 22.13 45.71 -44.37
N THR A 1193 21.32 46.73 -44.09
CA THR A 1193 21.76 47.99 -43.48
C THR A 1193 21.26 48.20 -42.04
N ASN A 1194 20.53 47.22 -41.51
CA ASN A 1194 19.88 47.21 -40.20
C ASN A 1194 18.95 48.41 -39.95
N LYS A 1195 18.14 48.80 -40.94
CA LYS A 1195 17.21 49.94 -40.84
C LYS A 1195 15.75 49.52 -40.92
N VAL A 1196 14.87 50.32 -40.32
CA VAL A 1196 13.41 50.26 -40.50
C VAL A 1196 12.93 51.54 -41.18
N MET A 1197 11.93 51.40 -42.05
CA MET A 1197 11.30 52.49 -42.80
C MET A 1197 9.91 52.73 -42.22
N ILE A 1198 9.56 54.00 -42.01
CA ILE A 1198 8.37 54.40 -41.25
C ILE A 1198 7.55 55.43 -42.03
N SER A 1199 6.23 55.27 -42.00
CA SER A 1199 5.26 56.33 -42.28
C SER A 1199 4.90 56.99 -40.95
N ASP A 1200 5.54 58.13 -40.69
CA ASP A 1200 5.45 58.90 -39.45
C ASP A 1200 4.41 60.01 -39.61
N THR A 1201 3.44 60.04 -38.70
CA THR A 1201 2.29 60.96 -38.72
C THR A 1201 2.65 62.40 -38.34
N ILE A 1202 3.90 62.65 -37.91
CA ILE A 1202 4.49 63.97 -37.72
C ILE A 1202 5.56 64.22 -38.80
N ASP A 1203 6.58 63.38 -38.88
CA ASP A 1203 7.79 63.64 -39.68
C ASP A 1203 7.71 63.24 -41.17
N GLY A 1204 6.64 62.53 -41.59
CA GLY A 1204 6.51 62.02 -42.95
C GLY A 1204 7.21 60.66 -43.15
N TYR A 1205 7.82 60.43 -44.32
CA TYR A 1205 8.60 59.19 -44.52
C TYR A 1205 9.98 59.30 -43.90
N THR A 1206 10.25 58.44 -42.91
CA THR A 1206 11.50 58.43 -42.15
C THR A 1206 12.16 57.05 -42.19
N THR A 1207 13.43 56.98 -41.78
CA THR A 1207 14.20 55.74 -41.72
C THR A 1207 15.17 55.81 -40.55
N TYR A 1208 15.14 54.79 -39.70
CA TYR A 1208 15.84 54.75 -38.43
C TYR A 1208 16.60 53.44 -38.24
N ASP A 1209 17.48 53.40 -37.24
CA ASP A 1209 18.15 52.16 -36.84
C ASP A 1209 17.14 51.17 -36.23
N ARG A 1210 17.19 49.91 -36.70
CA ARG A 1210 16.25 48.88 -36.27
C ARG A 1210 16.41 48.53 -34.80
N ASP A 1211 17.63 48.53 -34.28
CA ASP A 1211 17.91 48.13 -32.91
C ASP A 1211 17.50 49.25 -31.94
N TRP A 1212 17.69 50.50 -32.35
CA TRP A 1212 17.18 51.67 -31.63
C TRP A 1212 15.65 51.67 -31.54
N ILE A 1213 14.95 51.50 -32.66
CA ILE A 1213 13.48 51.46 -32.64
C ILE A 1213 12.96 50.23 -31.91
N ALA A 1214 13.61 49.07 -32.00
CA ALA A 1214 13.25 47.91 -31.20
C ALA A 1214 13.32 48.20 -29.69
N TRP A 1215 14.34 48.96 -29.26
CA TRP A 1215 14.46 49.42 -27.88
C TRP A 1215 13.34 50.41 -27.50
N VAL A 1216 13.12 51.49 -28.26
CA VAL A 1216 12.09 52.50 -27.94
C VAL A 1216 10.67 51.88 -27.92
N TYR A 1217 10.35 51.05 -28.91
CA TYR A 1217 9.11 50.26 -28.98
C TYR A 1217 8.92 49.40 -27.72
N GLN A 1218 9.96 48.69 -27.28
CA GLN A 1218 9.89 47.90 -26.04
C GLN A 1218 9.67 48.80 -24.81
N GLN A 1219 10.30 49.98 -24.75
CA GLN A 1219 10.07 50.96 -23.67
C GLN A 1219 8.68 51.63 -23.71
N ARG A 1220 7.93 51.58 -24.81
CA ARG A 1220 6.50 51.94 -24.89
C ARG A 1220 5.54 50.76 -24.63
N GLY A 1221 6.07 49.64 -24.15
CA GLY A 1221 5.28 48.44 -23.81
C GLY A 1221 5.04 47.49 -24.98
N ALA A 1222 5.80 47.62 -26.07
CA ALA A 1222 5.70 46.78 -27.27
C ALA A 1222 4.27 46.71 -27.85
N GLN A 1223 3.58 47.84 -27.91
CA GLN A 1223 2.20 47.89 -28.43
C GLN A 1223 2.21 47.88 -29.97
N ALA A 1224 1.47 46.94 -30.58
CA ALA A 1224 1.46 46.76 -32.04
C ALA A 1224 0.13 46.25 -32.58
N ILE A 1225 -0.26 46.71 -33.77
CA ILE A 1225 -1.44 46.24 -34.51
C ILE A 1225 -1.06 45.96 -35.97
N VAL A 1226 -1.55 44.84 -36.52
CA VAL A 1226 -1.48 44.53 -37.95
C VAL A 1226 -2.90 44.36 -38.53
N ILE A 1227 -3.14 44.91 -39.73
CA ILE A 1227 -4.37 44.66 -40.51
C ILE A 1227 -4.00 43.72 -41.67
N LYS A 1228 -4.76 42.63 -41.82
CA LYS A 1228 -4.55 41.58 -42.85
C LYS A 1228 -5.80 40.77 -43.13
#